data_AF-A0A6C0BN59-F1
#
_entry.id   AF-A0A6C0BN59-F1
#
_cell.length_a   1.000
_cell.length_b   1.000
_cell.length_c   1.000
_cell.angle_alpha   90.00
_cell.angle_beta   90.00
_cell.angle_gamma   90.00
#
_symmetry.space_group_name_H-M   'P 1'
#
loop_
_entity.id
_entity.type
_entity.pdbx_description
1 polymer ?
#
loop_
_entity_poly.entity_id
_entity_poly.type
_entity_poly.pdbx_seq_one_letter_code
_entity_poly.pdbx_strand_id
1 'polypeptide(L)'
;MSFWAQGHQDVKGTHIILVDASGSVRWGRIWDRMLEVCKQEVKTPRMHVLFWNSDNKRQNSNFVNGVWLIPHFVDQKGLAAVFALAKSKIDNSCLTYPHLAFQGIPSQWLNGQIYIDYVTDGQIGYDGMSLHARLGLETRLAAEVKQLCTRNPLATLNIFTVERTDLDFKGQEQINRAAGTDVYKLIQNQGLSKYISRFVTYGPQSHHVHINKMRSIPGYYSYGDRRFRKERMYDFMQFIQADITENKENLDPLLHIAQSLSVTLQQHLVDKPMSLKDQVVAEVAEYFRGSSVDPTLVRFILSEAIDKEGFGSADIFAAYRQKLKQLYKAANELLQKDTKMAINLSRGFFTCPLGDVILTGLSPHMVQHAYRTQRSNHPNAAIEVDGRLVPAFPWERKGDLYSDQCLRQWCRAALSTEYPVQVFSDAVMYLVLAFVCRARYTPDMPPHILAGLCQLAHVMFDKKRRNSDQTEMEFLKAGNQPMGNNGHSDSFPSFMRLVCTALKVNYPPAEMWYYLCGALQDADLLESQRPFFPEELPATPITITPYTVYTLGGDYQCVVTLEDTSSTGGFTINPHGECAPPYVLAAAAMEQYRKQPEFCMCPICYKRLQPDTDFTQVAALTELKLPPLPPRSSQEAKKETKKTQKKTYLEACIFLQGTVGCGKSTFAAGLAEALGPGTFVASVDRHCVDSGLSMPNAIEAVKQELLQMDAKILIVDTCGERTSTKNVFGLNISAGSVIRHRVNYLDRKQTRGYICWTLRNVLKRGNSTPGCGYFLNPVSASLATCLRVHKKKMVGVFGKKVVRQYYPELDSFMSKERVLSSIEDSANEYAGNIGSVADNVQSFLSAHSDLQSS
;
A
#
# COMPACT_ATOMS: atom_id res chain seq x y z
N MET A 1 -31.90 -24.37 0.91
CA MET A 1 -31.39 -22.99 0.89
C MET A 1 -31.62 -22.24 -0.45
N SER A 2 -32.03 -22.91 -1.54
CA SER A 2 -32.33 -22.28 -2.85
C SER A 2 -33.56 -21.36 -2.89
N PHE A 3 -34.37 -21.33 -1.83
CA PHE A 3 -35.63 -20.58 -1.78
C PHE A 3 -35.47 -19.07 -1.52
N TRP A 4 -34.25 -18.60 -1.20
CA TRP A 4 -34.03 -17.26 -0.64
C TRP A 4 -33.32 -16.28 -1.57
N ALA A 5 -32.54 -16.79 -2.52
CA ALA A 5 -31.90 -15.98 -3.55
C ALA A 5 -32.73 -16.06 -4.83
N GLN A 6 -33.33 -14.94 -5.25
CA GLN A 6 -33.76 -14.83 -6.63
C GLN A 6 -32.48 -14.71 -7.48
N GLY A 7 -32.16 -15.77 -8.23
CA GLY A 7 -31.18 -15.69 -9.31
C GLY A 7 -31.66 -14.75 -10.42
N HIS A 8 -31.01 -14.75 -11.58
CA HIS A 8 -31.55 -14.16 -12.80
C HIS A 8 -32.88 -14.86 -13.19
N GLN A 9 -33.98 -14.59 -12.49
CA GLN A 9 -35.31 -14.77 -13.05
C GLN A 9 -35.43 -13.78 -14.20
N ASP A 10 -35.82 -14.26 -15.38
CA ASP A 10 -35.95 -13.50 -16.63
C ASP A 10 -36.62 -12.14 -16.41
N VAL A 11 -35.80 -11.13 -16.14
CA VAL A 11 -36.28 -9.77 -16.03
C VAL A 11 -36.61 -9.37 -17.46
N LYS A 12 -37.91 -9.19 -17.73
CA LYS A 12 -38.40 -8.66 -19.00
C LYS A 12 -37.74 -7.30 -19.26
N GLY A 13 -36.70 -7.29 -20.09
CA GLY A 13 -35.97 -6.09 -20.49
C GLY A 13 -35.47 -6.23 -21.92
N THR A 14 -35.29 -5.10 -22.59
CA THR A 14 -34.81 -5.06 -23.97
C THR A 14 -33.29 -5.12 -23.98
N HIS A 15 -32.72 -6.08 -24.71
CA HIS A 15 -31.27 -6.16 -24.93
C HIS A 15 -30.86 -5.40 -26.18
N ILE A 16 -29.73 -4.68 -26.08
CA ILE A 16 -29.08 -3.96 -27.16
C ILE A 16 -27.62 -4.43 -27.20
N ILE A 17 -27.25 -5.16 -28.25
CA ILE A 17 -25.88 -5.63 -28.46
C ILE A 17 -25.13 -4.58 -29.27
N LEU A 18 -24.02 -4.09 -28.72
CA LEU A 18 -23.11 -3.14 -29.38
C LEU A 18 -21.83 -3.89 -29.76
N VAL A 19 -21.65 -4.17 -31.04
CA VAL A 19 -20.56 -5.02 -31.54
C VAL A 19 -19.50 -4.17 -32.22
N ASP A 20 -18.27 -4.30 -31.75
CA ASP A 20 -17.09 -3.71 -32.37
C ASP A 20 -16.87 -4.32 -33.77
N ALA A 21 -16.91 -3.46 -34.78
CA ALA A 21 -16.69 -3.80 -36.18
C ALA A 21 -15.49 -3.01 -36.75
N SER A 22 -14.49 -2.72 -35.91
CA SER A 22 -13.22 -2.12 -36.32
C SER A 22 -12.29 -3.14 -36.99
N GLY A 23 -11.25 -2.68 -37.68
CA GLY A 23 -10.32 -3.56 -38.40
C GLY A 23 -9.52 -4.50 -37.48
N SER A 24 -9.40 -4.19 -36.19
CA SER A 24 -8.66 -4.97 -35.19
C SER A 24 -9.31 -6.32 -34.87
N VAL A 25 -10.63 -6.45 -35.07
CA VAL A 25 -11.38 -7.70 -34.84
C VAL A 25 -11.23 -8.72 -35.96
N ARG A 26 -10.67 -8.31 -37.12
CA ARG A 26 -10.46 -9.19 -38.29
C ARG A 26 -9.33 -10.20 -38.06
N TRP A 27 -8.46 -9.94 -37.11
CA TRP A 27 -7.27 -10.75 -36.88
C TRP A 27 -7.60 -11.98 -36.01
N GLY A 28 -7.19 -13.16 -36.48
CA GLY A 28 -7.40 -14.42 -35.76
C GLY A 28 -8.87 -14.81 -35.68
N ARG A 29 -9.29 -15.34 -34.52
CA ARG A 29 -10.67 -15.80 -34.24
C ARG A 29 -11.52 -14.79 -33.47
N ILE A 30 -11.07 -13.53 -33.33
CA ILE A 30 -11.77 -12.52 -32.50
C ILE A 30 -13.22 -12.37 -32.94
N TRP A 31 -13.47 -12.08 -34.23
CA TRP A 31 -14.82 -11.87 -34.74
C TRP A 31 -15.77 -13.05 -34.50
N ASP A 32 -15.30 -14.26 -34.79
CA ASP A 32 -16.10 -15.47 -34.63
C ASP A 32 -16.36 -15.74 -33.14
N ARG A 33 -15.38 -15.46 -32.28
CA ARG A 33 -15.52 -15.55 -30.82
C ARG A 33 -16.48 -14.49 -30.26
N MET A 34 -16.52 -13.28 -30.80
CA MET A 34 -17.52 -12.27 -30.43
C MET A 34 -18.96 -12.76 -30.69
N LEU A 35 -19.18 -13.44 -31.82
CA LEU A 35 -20.47 -14.06 -32.12
C LEU A 35 -20.82 -15.16 -31.12
N GLU A 36 -19.85 -16.00 -30.74
CA GLU A 36 -20.05 -17.02 -29.70
C GLU A 36 -20.41 -16.38 -28.36
N VAL A 37 -19.70 -15.33 -27.95
CA VAL A 37 -19.97 -14.58 -26.72
C VAL A 37 -21.38 -13.99 -26.74
N CYS A 38 -21.80 -13.37 -27.86
CA CYS A 38 -23.17 -12.84 -27.99
C CYS A 38 -24.22 -13.94 -27.79
N LYS A 39 -24.03 -15.12 -28.40
CA LYS A 39 -24.94 -16.26 -28.25
C LYS A 39 -24.96 -16.85 -26.84
N GLN A 40 -23.81 -16.85 -26.16
CA GLN A 40 -23.66 -17.42 -24.82
C GLN A 40 -24.26 -16.51 -23.73
N GLU A 41 -23.99 -15.21 -23.81
CA GLU A 41 -24.31 -14.26 -22.74
C GLU A 41 -25.69 -13.61 -22.89
N VAL A 42 -26.12 -13.36 -24.13
CA VAL A 42 -27.41 -12.72 -24.38
C VAL A 42 -28.45 -13.82 -24.55
N LYS A 43 -29.21 -14.16 -23.50
CA LYS A 43 -30.18 -15.28 -23.53
C LYS A 43 -31.61 -14.90 -23.92
N THR A 44 -31.84 -13.63 -24.30
CA THR A 44 -33.18 -13.17 -24.69
C THR A 44 -33.60 -13.70 -26.08
N PRO A 45 -34.90 -13.96 -26.30
CA PRO A 45 -35.41 -14.35 -27.62
C PRO A 45 -35.31 -13.25 -28.68
N ARG A 46 -35.29 -11.96 -28.30
CA ARG A 46 -35.26 -10.82 -29.23
C ARG A 46 -34.35 -9.72 -28.71
N MET A 47 -33.47 -9.20 -29.57
CA MET A 47 -32.52 -8.14 -29.23
C MET A 47 -32.34 -7.14 -30.38
N HIS A 48 -31.94 -5.92 -30.04
CA HIS A 48 -31.41 -4.97 -31.01
C HIS A 48 -29.91 -5.21 -31.22
N VAL A 49 -29.42 -4.97 -32.44
CA VAL A 49 -28.01 -5.14 -32.78
C VAL A 49 -27.51 -3.89 -33.49
N LEU A 50 -26.37 -3.39 -33.03
CA LEU A 50 -25.66 -2.23 -33.56
C LEU A 50 -24.19 -2.59 -33.74
N PHE A 51 -23.67 -2.38 -34.95
CA PHE A 51 -22.23 -2.47 -35.22
C PHE A 51 -21.61 -1.08 -35.25
N TRP A 52 -20.42 -0.92 -34.71
CA TRP A 52 -19.74 0.38 -34.67
C TRP A 52 -18.27 0.26 -35.07
N ASN A 53 -17.74 1.32 -35.67
CA ASN A 53 -16.31 1.47 -35.97
C ASN A 53 -15.89 2.95 -35.85
N SER A 54 -15.43 3.58 -36.94
CA SER A 54 -15.01 4.99 -36.99
C SER A 54 -15.85 5.79 -37.97
N ASP A 55 -15.99 7.08 -37.74
CA ASP A 55 -16.72 8.04 -38.58
C ASP A 55 -15.97 8.46 -39.86
N ASN A 56 -15.10 7.58 -40.36
CA ASN A 56 -14.15 7.90 -41.41
C ASN A 56 -14.89 8.08 -42.75
N LYS A 57 -14.98 9.34 -43.23
CA LYS A 57 -15.76 9.74 -44.43
C LYS A 57 -15.37 9.02 -45.73
N ARG A 58 -14.25 8.28 -45.73
CA ARG A 58 -13.79 7.46 -46.86
C ARG A 58 -14.51 6.11 -46.98
N GLN A 59 -15.34 5.71 -46.01
CA GLN A 59 -15.87 4.35 -45.92
C GLN A 59 -17.31 4.16 -46.45
N ASN A 60 -17.50 3.00 -47.09
CA ASN A 60 -18.73 2.25 -47.37
C ASN A 60 -20.06 2.83 -46.84
N SER A 61 -21.06 2.95 -47.72
CA SER A 61 -22.41 3.50 -47.49
C SER A 61 -23.21 2.93 -46.31
N ASN A 62 -22.74 1.87 -45.65
CA ASN A 62 -23.53 1.13 -44.65
C ASN A 62 -23.23 1.54 -43.20
N PHE A 63 -22.04 2.08 -42.90
CA PHE A 63 -21.72 2.63 -41.57
C PHE A 63 -21.91 4.15 -41.57
N VAL A 64 -23.16 4.57 -41.42
CA VAL A 64 -23.51 5.99 -41.39
C VAL A 64 -22.97 6.59 -40.10
N ASN A 65 -22.01 7.52 -40.22
CA ASN A 65 -21.28 8.11 -39.08
C ASN A 65 -20.60 7.04 -38.19
N GLY A 66 -20.06 5.98 -38.81
CA GLY A 66 -19.36 4.91 -38.10
C GLY A 66 -20.27 3.92 -37.36
N VAL A 67 -21.58 3.93 -37.63
CA VAL A 67 -22.56 3.03 -37.00
C VAL A 67 -23.42 2.36 -38.06
N TRP A 68 -23.68 1.07 -37.89
CA TRP A 68 -24.64 0.31 -38.69
C TRP A 68 -25.70 -0.33 -37.80
N LEU A 69 -26.94 0.12 -37.97
CA LEU A 69 -28.10 -0.31 -37.18
C LEU A 69 -28.85 -1.43 -37.90
N ILE A 70 -29.20 -2.49 -37.17
CA ILE A 70 -30.18 -3.47 -37.65
C ILE A 70 -31.57 -2.96 -37.25
N PRO A 71 -32.44 -2.58 -38.21
CA PRO A 71 -33.66 -1.83 -37.91
C PRO A 71 -34.75 -2.67 -37.24
N HIS A 72 -34.63 -4.00 -37.28
CA HIS A 72 -35.57 -4.95 -36.69
C HIS A 72 -34.91 -5.76 -35.56
N PHE A 73 -35.74 -6.36 -34.72
CA PHE A 73 -35.26 -7.29 -33.69
C PHE A 73 -34.61 -8.52 -34.35
N VAL A 74 -33.45 -8.89 -33.84
CA VAL A 74 -32.72 -10.10 -34.22
C VAL A 74 -32.98 -11.15 -33.15
N ASP A 75 -33.22 -12.39 -33.56
CA ASP A 75 -33.28 -13.54 -32.65
C ASP A 75 -31.92 -14.28 -32.62
N GLN A 76 -31.79 -15.28 -31.75
CA GLN A 76 -30.55 -16.06 -31.62
C GLN A 76 -30.10 -16.72 -32.93
N LYS A 77 -31.05 -17.11 -33.79
CA LYS A 77 -30.75 -17.78 -35.06
C LYS A 77 -30.25 -16.76 -36.10
N GLY A 78 -30.81 -15.55 -36.10
CA GLY A 78 -30.48 -14.45 -36.99
C GLY A 78 -29.12 -13.80 -36.70
N LEU A 79 -28.60 -13.90 -35.47
CA LEU A 79 -27.29 -13.31 -35.10
C LEU A 79 -26.16 -13.73 -36.05
N ALA A 80 -26.09 -15.01 -36.45
CA ALA A 80 -25.04 -15.49 -37.34
C ALA A 80 -25.11 -14.85 -38.73
N ALA A 81 -26.31 -14.69 -39.29
CA ALA A 81 -26.51 -14.05 -40.58
C ALA A 81 -26.12 -12.57 -40.54
N VAL A 82 -26.52 -11.87 -39.48
CA VAL A 82 -26.19 -10.46 -39.27
C VAL A 82 -24.68 -10.25 -39.10
N PHE A 83 -23.99 -11.10 -38.32
CA PHE A 83 -22.53 -11.06 -38.18
C PHE A 83 -21.81 -11.37 -39.51
N ALA A 84 -22.31 -12.33 -40.30
CA ALA A 84 -21.72 -12.63 -41.61
C ALA A 84 -21.83 -11.42 -42.57
N LEU A 85 -22.99 -10.74 -42.57
CA LEU A 85 -23.18 -9.52 -43.34
C LEU A 85 -22.22 -8.41 -42.88
N ALA A 86 -22.10 -8.18 -41.56
CA ALA A 86 -21.20 -7.17 -41.00
C ALA A 86 -19.74 -7.46 -41.33
N LYS A 87 -19.29 -8.72 -41.20
CA LYS A 87 -17.92 -9.14 -41.53
C LYS A 87 -17.49 -8.71 -42.93
N SER A 88 -18.39 -8.79 -43.91
CA SER A 88 -18.13 -8.38 -45.30
C SER A 88 -17.92 -6.87 -45.50
N LYS A 89 -18.28 -6.06 -44.50
CA LYS A 89 -18.21 -4.60 -44.52
C LYS A 89 -17.06 -4.04 -43.69
N ILE A 90 -16.31 -4.88 -42.98
CA ILE A 90 -15.16 -4.47 -42.17
C ILE A 90 -13.90 -4.52 -43.04
N ASP A 91 -13.22 -3.38 -43.15
CA ASP A 91 -11.94 -3.25 -43.85
C ASP A 91 -10.87 -2.61 -42.95
N ASN A 92 -9.65 -2.43 -43.50
CA ASN A 92 -8.51 -1.91 -42.73
C ASN A 92 -8.64 -0.41 -42.40
N SER A 93 -9.60 0.31 -42.99
CA SER A 93 -9.86 1.71 -42.68
C SER A 93 -10.91 1.90 -41.58
N CYS A 94 -11.51 0.80 -41.09
CA CYS A 94 -12.41 0.81 -39.93
C CYS A 94 -11.56 0.97 -38.64
N LEU A 95 -11.50 2.18 -38.09
CA LEU A 95 -10.75 2.45 -36.86
C LEU A 95 -11.64 2.23 -35.61
N THR A 96 -11.05 2.16 -34.42
CA THR A 96 -11.78 1.79 -33.19
C THR A 96 -12.21 3.03 -32.40
N TYR A 97 -13.37 3.61 -32.72
CA TYR A 97 -13.94 4.80 -32.04
C TYR A 97 -15.14 4.44 -31.13
N PRO A 98 -14.89 3.89 -29.93
CA PRO A 98 -15.91 3.19 -29.13
C PRO A 98 -17.07 4.06 -28.63
N HIS A 99 -16.88 5.38 -28.52
CA HIS A 99 -17.96 6.31 -28.18
C HIS A 99 -19.15 6.25 -29.16
N LEU A 100 -18.91 5.94 -30.44
CA LEU A 100 -19.95 5.85 -31.46
C LEU A 100 -20.93 4.71 -31.19
N ALA A 101 -20.50 3.64 -30.51
CA ALA A 101 -21.35 2.54 -30.09
C ALA A 101 -22.54 3.01 -29.24
N PHE A 102 -22.28 3.94 -28.32
CA PHE A 102 -23.25 4.46 -27.37
C PHE A 102 -24.02 5.66 -27.93
N GLN A 103 -23.33 6.53 -28.68
CA GLN A 103 -23.94 7.67 -29.36
C GLN A 103 -24.97 7.21 -30.41
N GLY A 104 -24.67 6.10 -31.10
CA GLY A 104 -25.50 5.55 -32.17
C GLY A 104 -26.81 4.89 -31.72
N ILE A 105 -27.03 4.71 -30.41
CA ILE A 105 -28.24 4.05 -29.90
C ILE A 105 -29.46 4.95 -30.13
N PRO A 106 -30.45 4.52 -30.94
CA PRO A 106 -31.67 5.28 -31.15
C PRO A 106 -32.45 5.46 -29.84
N SER A 107 -32.97 6.68 -29.61
CA SER A 107 -33.70 6.98 -28.37
C SER A 107 -34.93 6.09 -28.16
N GLN A 108 -35.56 5.63 -29.26
CA GLN A 108 -36.69 4.70 -29.23
C GLN A 108 -36.34 3.29 -28.69
N TRP A 109 -35.06 2.91 -28.67
CA TRP A 109 -34.61 1.64 -28.06
C TRP A 109 -34.43 1.76 -26.54
N LEU A 110 -34.45 2.98 -25.98
CA LEU A 110 -34.12 3.26 -24.58
C LEU A 110 -35.34 3.23 -23.63
N ASN A 111 -36.40 2.48 -23.97
CA ASN A 111 -37.62 2.41 -23.18
C ASN A 111 -37.56 1.29 -22.12
N GLY A 112 -37.86 1.64 -20.86
CA GLY A 112 -37.95 0.68 -19.76
C GLY A 112 -36.60 0.14 -19.28
N GLN A 113 -36.60 -1.08 -18.74
CA GLN A 113 -35.38 -1.77 -18.32
C GLN A 113 -34.60 -2.23 -19.57
N ILE A 114 -33.40 -1.69 -19.75
CA ILE A 114 -32.53 -2.04 -20.87
C ILE A 114 -31.24 -2.71 -20.39
N TYR A 115 -30.76 -3.65 -21.19
CA TYR A 115 -29.47 -4.32 -21.03
C TYR A 115 -28.61 -4.00 -22.25
N ILE A 116 -27.45 -3.42 -22.01
CA ILE A 116 -26.52 -3.03 -23.06
C ILE A 116 -25.34 -3.98 -22.99
N ASP A 117 -25.18 -4.77 -24.02
CA ASP A 117 -24.15 -5.79 -24.13
C ASP A 117 -23.06 -5.28 -25.08
N TYR A 118 -22.03 -4.64 -24.52
CA TYR A 118 -20.93 -4.03 -25.27
C TYR A 118 -19.80 -5.04 -25.51
N VAL A 119 -19.66 -5.49 -26.76
CA VAL A 119 -18.76 -6.57 -27.18
C VAL A 119 -17.62 -5.98 -28.03
N THR A 120 -16.38 -6.14 -27.58
CA THR A 120 -15.19 -5.51 -28.21
C THR A 120 -13.93 -6.35 -28.02
N ASP A 121 -12.87 -6.09 -28.78
CA ASP A 121 -11.53 -6.62 -28.49
C ASP A 121 -10.78 -5.73 -27.47
N GLY A 122 -11.44 -4.67 -27.00
CA GLY A 122 -10.97 -3.80 -25.94
C GLY A 122 -9.93 -2.77 -26.37
N GLN A 123 -9.64 -2.65 -27.67
CA GLN A 123 -8.80 -1.59 -28.20
C GLN A 123 -9.56 -0.24 -28.18
N ILE A 124 -8.86 0.85 -27.82
CA ILE A 124 -9.36 2.22 -27.97
C ILE A 124 -8.40 2.97 -28.90
N GLY A 125 -8.89 3.35 -30.08
CA GLY A 125 -8.11 4.04 -31.10
C GLY A 125 -7.47 3.10 -32.13
N TYR A 126 -6.31 3.47 -32.66
CA TYR A 126 -5.62 2.70 -33.71
C TYR A 126 -4.11 2.87 -33.59
N ASP A 127 -3.35 1.99 -34.24
CA ASP A 127 -1.88 2.00 -34.18
C ASP A 127 -1.31 3.30 -34.76
N GLY A 128 -0.38 3.93 -34.04
CA GLY A 128 0.18 5.23 -34.41
C GLY A 128 -0.67 6.44 -34.00
N MET A 129 -1.81 6.24 -33.31
CA MET A 129 -2.58 7.34 -32.74
C MET A 129 -1.79 8.07 -31.65
N SER A 130 -1.82 9.41 -31.68
CA SER A 130 -1.22 10.23 -30.62
C SER A 130 -1.93 9.99 -29.28
N LEU A 131 -1.18 10.08 -28.17
CA LEU A 131 -1.75 9.98 -26.82
C LEU A 131 -2.91 10.96 -26.60
N HIS A 132 -2.82 12.17 -27.15
CA HIS A 132 -3.86 13.19 -27.04
C HIS A 132 -5.17 12.77 -27.74
N ALA A 133 -5.07 12.24 -28.97
CA ALA A 133 -6.24 11.76 -29.71
C ALA A 133 -6.89 10.57 -28.99
N ARG A 134 -6.09 9.67 -28.43
CA ARG A 134 -6.57 8.55 -27.63
C ARG A 134 -7.30 9.00 -26.37
N LEU A 135 -6.71 9.92 -25.59
CA LEU A 135 -7.36 10.52 -24.42
C LEU A 135 -8.67 11.23 -24.80
N GLY A 136 -8.73 11.84 -25.99
CA GLY A 136 -9.95 12.41 -26.55
C GLY A 136 -11.05 11.37 -26.77
N LEU A 137 -10.71 10.20 -27.34
CA LEU A 137 -11.66 9.09 -27.51
C LEU A 137 -12.12 8.51 -26.17
N GLU A 138 -11.18 8.30 -25.25
CA GLU A 138 -11.46 7.86 -23.87
C GLU A 138 -12.47 8.81 -23.19
N THR A 139 -12.23 10.12 -23.28
CA THR A 139 -13.13 11.14 -22.71
C THR A 139 -14.52 11.11 -23.35
N ARG A 140 -14.61 10.99 -24.67
CA ARG A 140 -15.90 10.89 -25.39
C ARG A 140 -16.65 9.62 -25.00
N LEU A 141 -15.97 8.47 -24.94
CA LEU A 141 -16.59 7.21 -24.55
C LEU A 141 -17.20 7.32 -23.14
N ALA A 142 -16.43 7.87 -22.18
CA ALA A 142 -16.94 8.08 -20.83
C ALA A 142 -18.13 9.05 -20.78
N ALA A 143 -18.13 10.10 -21.60
CA ALA A 143 -19.23 11.04 -21.70
C ALA A 143 -20.52 10.37 -22.22
N GLU A 144 -20.42 9.57 -23.28
CA GLU A 144 -21.57 8.89 -23.88
C GLU A 144 -22.16 7.82 -22.94
N VAL A 145 -21.32 7.06 -22.23
CA VAL A 145 -21.78 6.11 -21.21
C VAL A 145 -22.52 6.85 -20.08
N LYS A 146 -21.98 7.99 -19.60
CA LYS A 146 -22.66 8.82 -18.59
C LYS A 146 -24.01 9.32 -19.11
N GLN A 147 -24.02 9.89 -20.32
CA GLN A 147 -25.23 10.44 -20.92
C GLN A 147 -26.32 9.37 -21.10
N LEU A 148 -25.94 8.16 -21.53
CA LEU A 148 -26.85 7.04 -21.63
C LEU A 148 -27.47 6.65 -20.29
N CYS A 149 -26.65 6.47 -19.26
CA CYS A 149 -27.12 6.12 -17.92
C CYS A 149 -27.90 7.25 -17.25
N THR A 150 -27.66 8.51 -17.62
CA THR A 150 -28.49 9.65 -17.20
C THR A 150 -29.84 9.66 -17.92
N ARG A 151 -29.87 9.40 -19.24
CA ARG A 151 -31.11 9.35 -20.04
C ARG A 151 -32.01 8.20 -19.65
N ASN A 152 -31.44 7.02 -19.41
CA ASN A 152 -32.15 5.87 -18.89
C ASN A 152 -31.47 5.41 -17.60
N PRO A 153 -31.93 5.92 -16.44
CA PRO A 153 -31.43 5.51 -15.17
C PRO A 153 -31.51 4.01 -14.98
N LEU A 154 -32.45 3.26 -15.58
CA LEU A 154 -32.60 1.81 -15.43
C LEU A 154 -31.64 0.98 -16.31
N ALA A 155 -30.85 1.62 -17.18
CA ALA A 155 -29.90 0.93 -18.04
C ALA A 155 -28.88 0.10 -17.24
N THR A 156 -28.62 -1.11 -17.72
CA THR A 156 -27.58 -2.00 -17.21
C THR A 156 -26.52 -2.20 -18.28
N LEU A 157 -25.25 -1.91 -17.98
CA LEU A 157 -24.15 -2.11 -18.92
C LEU A 157 -23.38 -3.39 -18.61
N ASN A 158 -23.25 -4.26 -19.61
CA ASN A 158 -22.37 -5.42 -19.61
C ASN A 158 -21.27 -5.19 -20.64
N ILE A 159 -20.04 -5.54 -20.27
CA ILE A 159 -18.85 -5.40 -21.12
C ILE A 159 -18.27 -6.79 -21.32
N PHE A 160 -18.11 -7.17 -22.57
CA PHE A 160 -17.52 -8.42 -22.97
C PHE A 160 -16.34 -8.15 -23.88
N THR A 161 -15.14 -8.49 -23.42
CA THR A 161 -13.91 -8.33 -24.19
C THR A 161 -13.43 -9.67 -24.71
N VAL A 162 -12.84 -9.67 -25.91
CA VAL A 162 -12.34 -10.90 -26.55
C VAL A 162 -10.85 -10.78 -26.80
N GLU A 163 -10.10 -11.76 -26.27
CA GLU A 163 -8.65 -11.87 -26.40
C GLU A 163 -8.25 -12.75 -27.58
N ARG A 164 -7.05 -12.48 -28.10
CA ARG A 164 -6.42 -13.34 -29.12
C ARG A 164 -5.80 -14.61 -28.53
N THR A 165 -5.36 -14.53 -27.28
CA THR A 165 -4.62 -15.59 -26.58
C THR A 165 -5.17 -15.79 -25.18
N ASP A 166 -5.12 -17.02 -24.66
CA ASP A 166 -5.48 -17.25 -23.25
C ASP A 166 -4.41 -16.61 -22.36
N LEU A 167 -4.83 -15.66 -21.52
CA LEU A 167 -3.97 -14.99 -20.54
C LEU A 167 -4.25 -15.54 -19.15
N ASP A 168 -3.22 -15.61 -18.31
CA ASP A 168 -3.36 -15.87 -16.89
C ASP A 168 -3.73 -14.57 -16.14
N PHE A 169 -5.03 -14.37 -15.98
CA PHE A 169 -5.62 -13.27 -15.23
C PHE A 169 -5.38 -13.36 -13.71
N LYS A 170 -4.60 -14.33 -13.21
CA LYS A 170 -4.16 -14.37 -11.82
C LYS A 170 -3.08 -13.33 -11.51
N GLY A 171 -2.35 -12.84 -12.52
CA GLY A 171 -1.26 -11.87 -12.40
C GLY A 171 -1.58 -10.46 -12.95
N GLN A 172 -1.26 -9.42 -12.18
CA GLN A 172 -1.49 -8.01 -12.56
C GLN A 172 -0.76 -7.61 -13.86
N GLU A 173 0.42 -8.17 -14.11
CA GLU A 173 1.21 -7.86 -15.31
C GLU A 173 0.51 -8.29 -16.59
N GLN A 174 -0.15 -9.46 -16.57
CA GLN A 174 -0.91 -9.96 -17.71
C GLN A 174 -2.23 -9.20 -17.85
N ILE A 175 -2.88 -8.87 -16.73
CA ILE A 175 -4.08 -8.02 -16.74
C ILE A 175 -3.80 -6.67 -17.36
N ASN A 176 -2.67 -6.03 -17.06
CA ASN A 176 -2.35 -4.73 -17.65
C ASN A 176 -2.13 -4.78 -19.17
N ARG A 177 -1.98 -5.99 -19.73
CA ARG A 177 -1.79 -6.25 -21.17
C ARG A 177 -3.05 -6.83 -21.82
N ALA A 178 -4.08 -7.13 -21.04
CA ALA A 178 -5.30 -7.78 -21.53
C ALA A 178 -6.14 -6.84 -22.41
N ALA A 179 -6.79 -7.39 -23.42
CA ALA A 179 -7.97 -6.86 -24.09
C ALA A 179 -8.96 -6.33 -23.05
N GLY A 180 -9.29 -5.04 -23.17
CA GLY A 180 -10.23 -4.38 -22.28
C GLY A 180 -9.59 -3.67 -21.09
N THR A 181 -8.28 -3.75 -20.92
CA THR A 181 -7.57 -2.97 -19.88
C THR A 181 -7.80 -1.48 -20.06
N ASP A 182 -7.80 -0.99 -21.30
CA ASP A 182 -7.99 0.41 -21.62
C ASP A 182 -9.41 0.86 -21.26
N VAL A 183 -10.40 0.03 -21.62
CA VAL A 183 -11.80 0.20 -21.23
C VAL A 183 -11.93 0.18 -19.70
N TYR A 184 -11.29 -0.77 -19.02
CA TYR A 184 -11.32 -0.87 -17.57
C TYR A 184 -10.71 0.34 -16.86
N LYS A 185 -9.50 0.76 -17.26
CA LYS A 185 -8.84 1.94 -16.72
C LYS A 185 -9.70 3.18 -16.94
N LEU A 186 -10.33 3.31 -18.10
CA LEU A 186 -11.27 4.39 -18.37
C LEU A 186 -12.43 4.36 -17.38
N ILE A 187 -13.06 3.21 -17.20
CA ILE A 187 -14.19 3.01 -16.29
C ILE A 187 -13.82 3.41 -14.87
N GLN A 188 -12.68 2.91 -14.39
CA GLN A 188 -12.19 3.17 -13.04
C GLN A 188 -11.86 4.65 -12.85
N ASN A 189 -11.11 5.24 -13.79
CA ASN A 189 -10.67 6.65 -13.72
C ASN A 189 -11.82 7.64 -13.84
N GLN A 190 -12.91 7.27 -14.50
CA GLN A 190 -14.06 8.15 -14.76
C GLN A 190 -15.24 7.92 -13.81
N GLY A 191 -15.10 7.02 -12.83
CA GLY A 191 -16.15 6.74 -11.85
C GLY A 191 -17.36 6.00 -12.45
N LEU A 192 -17.13 5.19 -13.49
CA LEU A 192 -18.20 4.53 -14.26
C LEU A 192 -18.54 3.13 -13.76
N SER A 193 -17.78 2.56 -12.82
CA SER A 193 -17.98 1.17 -12.39
C SER A 193 -19.39 0.94 -11.84
N LYS A 194 -20.01 1.97 -11.25
CA LYS A 194 -21.39 1.92 -10.74
C LYS A 194 -22.45 1.63 -11.81
N TYR A 195 -22.14 1.87 -13.09
CA TYR A 195 -23.05 1.62 -14.21
C TYR A 195 -22.88 0.22 -14.82
N ILE A 196 -21.80 -0.49 -14.46
CA ILE A 196 -21.44 -1.76 -15.07
C ILE A 196 -21.89 -2.88 -14.15
N SER A 197 -22.70 -3.78 -14.69
CA SER A 197 -23.08 -5.00 -13.99
C SER A 197 -22.11 -6.14 -14.25
N ARG A 198 -21.67 -6.32 -15.49
CA ARG A 198 -20.76 -7.41 -15.84
C ARG A 198 -19.59 -6.90 -16.66
N PHE A 199 -18.40 -7.38 -16.33
CA PHE A 199 -17.20 -7.22 -17.16
C PHE A 199 -16.48 -8.55 -17.23
N VAL A 200 -16.47 -9.17 -18.41
CA VAL A 200 -15.90 -10.50 -18.65
C VAL A 200 -14.96 -10.45 -19.84
N THR A 201 -13.78 -11.05 -19.69
CA THR A 201 -12.81 -11.22 -20.76
C THR A 201 -12.80 -12.67 -21.22
N TYR A 202 -13.00 -12.92 -22.51
CA TYR A 202 -12.99 -14.24 -23.12
C TYR A 202 -11.68 -14.48 -23.86
N GLY A 203 -10.97 -15.52 -23.44
CA GLY A 203 -9.89 -16.12 -24.21
C GLY A 203 -10.41 -17.08 -25.29
N PRO A 204 -9.49 -17.64 -26.10
CA PRO A 204 -9.80 -18.71 -27.03
C PRO A 204 -10.46 -19.93 -26.37
N GLN A 205 -10.02 -20.34 -25.18
CA GLN A 205 -10.54 -21.52 -24.48
C GLN A 205 -11.15 -21.21 -23.10
N SER A 206 -10.78 -20.08 -22.52
CA SER A 206 -11.18 -19.70 -21.16
C SER A 206 -11.97 -18.39 -21.14
N HIS A 207 -12.52 -18.05 -19.98
CA HIS A 207 -13.03 -16.70 -19.70
C HIS A 207 -12.75 -16.32 -18.26
N HIS A 208 -12.66 -15.01 -18.00
CA HIS A 208 -12.40 -14.47 -16.68
C HIS A 208 -13.38 -13.35 -16.36
N VAL A 209 -14.01 -13.45 -15.19
CA VAL A 209 -15.03 -12.51 -14.73
C VAL A 209 -14.38 -11.47 -13.82
N HIS A 210 -14.25 -10.24 -14.31
CA HIS A 210 -13.63 -9.14 -13.59
C HIS A 210 -14.60 -8.42 -12.65
N ILE A 211 -15.81 -8.17 -13.14
CA ILE A 211 -16.92 -7.55 -12.40
C ILE A 211 -18.14 -8.42 -12.63
N ASN A 212 -18.81 -8.82 -11.55
CA ASN A 212 -20.10 -9.48 -11.59
C ASN A 212 -20.96 -8.95 -10.45
N LYS A 213 -21.71 -7.89 -10.75
CA LYS A 213 -22.59 -7.24 -9.79
C LYS A 213 -23.97 -7.04 -10.37
N MET A 214 -24.96 -7.55 -9.65
CA MET A 214 -26.33 -7.15 -9.90
C MET A 214 -26.53 -5.70 -9.47
N ARG A 215 -27.30 -4.97 -10.27
CA ARG A 215 -27.79 -3.67 -9.86
C ARG A 215 -28.75 -3.83 -8.68
N SER A 216 -28.58 -3.01 -7.65
CA SER A 216 -29.55 -2.90 -6.56
C SER A 216 -30.85 -2.29 -7.06
N ILE A 217 -31.95 -2.88 -6.62
CA ILE A 217 -33.31 -2.41 -6.84
C ILE A 217 -33.91 -2.01 -5.47
N PRO A 218 -34.90 -1.11 -5.43
CA PRO A 218 -35.57 -0.75 -4.19
C PRO A 218 -36.02 -1.99 -3.39
N GLY A 219 -35.70 -2.03 -2.10
CA GLY A 219 -36.01 -3.16 -1.21
C GLY A 219 -35.01 -4.33 -1.23
N TYR A 220 -33.97 -4.30 -2.06
CA TYR A 220 -32.98 -5.39 -2.14
C TYR A 220 -31.52 -4.90 -2.08
N TYR A 221 -30.66 -5.71 -1.45
CA TYR A 221 -29.20 -5.65 -1.59
C TYR A 221 -28.74 -6.60 -2.70
N SER A 222 -27.69 -6.21 -3.42
CA SER A 222 -27.03 -7.06 -4.42
C SER A 222 -25.78 -7.70 -3.83
N TYR A 223 -25.63 -9.01 -3.98
CA TYR A 223 -24.42 -9.75 -3.59
C TYR A 223 -24.02 -10.65 -4.77
N GLY A 224 -22.94 -10.28 -5.47
CA GLY A 224 -22.53 -10.95 -6.71
C GLY A 224 -23.68 -10.98 -7.74
N ASP A 225 -24.07 -12.19 -8.12
CA ASP A 225 -25.18 -12.49 -9.03
C ASP A 225 -26.51 -12.79 -8.30
N ARG A 226 -26.62 -12.45 -7.01
CA ARG A 226 -27.81 -12.69 -6.17
C ARG A 226 -28.38 -11.40 -5.60
N ARG A 227 -29.66 -11.47 -5.23
CA ARG A 227 -30.39 -10.41 -4.52
C ARG A 227 -30.92 -10.92 -3.19
N PHE A 228 -30.83 -10.06 -2.18
CA PHE A 228 -31.32 -10.31 -0.83
C PHE A 228 -32.25 -9.19 -0.41
N ARG A 229 -33.38 -9.52 0.22
CA ARG A 229 -34.33 -8.53 0.73
C ARG A 229 -33.71 -7.76 1.90
N LYS A 230 -33.87 -6.42 1.93
CA LYS A 230 -33.27 -5.58 2.97
C LYS A 230 -33.80 -5.93 4.37
N GLU A 231 -35.04 -6.39 4.45
CA GLU A 231 -35.72 -6.78 5.69
C GLU A 231 -35.16 -8.10 6.27
N ARG A 232 -34.38 -8.84 5.48
CA ARG A 232 -33.85 -10.17 5.84
C ARG A 232 -32.34 -10.15 5.99
N MET A 233 -31.82 -9.07 6.57
CA MET A 233 -30.38 -8.91 6.77
C MET A 233 -29.78 -10.04 7.60
N TYR A 234 -30.49 -10.52 8.62
CA TYR A 234 -30.03 -11.64 9.44
C TYR A 234 -29.76 -12.91 8.61
N ASP A 235 -30.70 -13.27 7.72
CA ASP A 235 -30.56 -14.43 6.85
C ASP A 235 -29.42 -14.25 5.84
N PHE A 236 -29.22 -13.03 5.36
CA PHE A 236 -28.07 -12.70 4.52
C PHE A 236 -26.75 -12.91 5.27
N MET A 237 -26.64 -12.44 6.51
CA MET A 237 -25.43 -12.61 7.33
C MET A 237 -25.15 -14.09 7.63
N GLN A 238 -26.18 -14.89 7.91
CA GLN A 238 -26.04 -16.35 8.04
C GLN A 238 -25.55 -17.01 6.75
N PHE A 239 -26.09 -16.58 5.60
CA PHE A 239 -25.66 -17.06 4.30
C PHE A 239 -24.18 -16.76 4.06
N ILE A 240 -23.71 -15.54 4.35
CA ILE A 240 -22.30 -15.16 4.22
C ILE A 240 -21.40 -15.98 5.14
N GLN A 241 -21.80 -16.17 6.40
CA GLN A 241 -21.03 -16.96 7.34
C GLN A 241 -20.89 -18.43 6.89
N ALA A 242 -21.96 -19.01 6.32
CA ALA A 242 -21.92 -20.35 5.75
C ALA A 242 -20.99 -20.42 4.51
N ASP A 243 -21.09 -19.44 3.60
CA ASP A 243 -20.27 -19.34 2.38
C ASP A 243 -18.77 -19.21 2.71
N ILE A 244 -18.42 -18.41 3.73
CA ILE A 244 -17.04 -18.29 4.24
C ILE A 244 -16.57 -19.60 4.87
N THR A 245 -17.41 -20.26 5.67
CA THR A 245 -17.04 -21.50 6.36
C THR A 245 -16.78 -22.64 5.36
N GLU A 246 -17.61 -22.75 4.33
CA GLU A 246 -17.44 -23.73 3.24
C GLU A 246 -16.13 -23.52 2.47
N ASN A 247 -15.73 -22.26 2.28
CA ASN A 247 -14.55 -21.87 1.52
C ASN A 247 -13.32 -21.53 2.37
N LYS A 248 -13.33 -21.85 3.67
CA LYS A 248 -12.35 -21.34 4.65
C LYS A 248 -10.89 -21.58 4.28
N GLU A 249 -10.57 -22.62 3.52
CA GLU A 249 -9.19 -22.96 3.12
C GLU A 249 -8.77 -22.34 1.79
N ASN A 250 -9.72 -21.84 0.97
CA ASN A 250 -9.45 -21.39 -0.38
C ASN A 250 -9.45 -19.86 -0.49
N LEU A 251 -8.29 -19.29 -0.80
CA LEU A 251 -8.07 -17.85 -0.88
C LEU A 251 -8.95 -17.15 -1.93
N ASP A 252 -9.14 -17.76 -3.10
CA ASP A 252 -9.81 -17.09 -4.23
C ASP A 252 -11.31 -16.90 -4.01
N PRO A 253 -12.07 -17.94 -3.60
CA PRO A 253 -13.46 -17.78 -3.22
C PRO A 253 -13.64 -16.77 -2.07
N LEU A 254 -12.79 -16.80 -1.05
CA LEU A 254 -12.88 -15.85 0.08
C LEU A 254 -12.70 -14.40 -0.39
N LEU A 255 -11.81 -14.14 -1.33
CA LEU A 255 -11.65 -12.81 -1.93
C LEU A 255 -12.85 -12.42 -2.82
N HIS A 256 -13.48 -13.36 -3.52
CA HIS A 256 -14.70 -13.10 -4.27
C HIS A 256 -15.88 -12.78 -3.35
N ILE A 257 -15.96 -13.44 -2.19
CA ILE A 257 -16.91 -13.11 -1.12
C ILE A 257 -16.66 -11.68 -0.64
N ALA A 258 -15.40 -11.32 -0.33
CA ALA A 258 -15.05 -9.95 0.09
C ALA A 258 -15.38 -8.89 -0.98
N GLN A 259 -15.10 -9.18 -2.26
CA GLN A 259 -15.46 -8.29 -3.37
C GLN A 259 -16.98 -8.11 -3.44
N SER A 260 -17.75 -9.19 -3.36
CA SER A 260 -19.21 -9.16 -3.42
C SER A 260 -19.82 -8.44 -2.21
N LEU A 261 -19.24 -8.65 -1.02
CA LEU A 261 -19.60 -7.95 0.21
C LEU A 261 -19.36 -6.45 0.11
N SER A 262 -18.27 -6.00 -0.53
CA SER A 262 -17.97 -4.56 -0.63
C SER A 262 -19.12 -3.77 -1.29
N VAL A 263 -19.78 -4.36 -2.30
CA VAL A 263 -20.95 -3.78 -2.96
C VAL A 263 -22.15 -3.75 -2.02
N THR A 264 -22.46 -4.88 -1.37
CA THR A 264 -23.57 -4.96 -0.41
C THR A 264 -23.41 -3.98 0.74
N LEU A 265 -22.21 -3.92 1.32
CA LEU A 265 -21.89 -3.05 2.44
C LEU A 265 -21.92 -1.58 2.03
N GLN A 266 -21.42 -1.23 0.85
CA GLN A 266 -21.55 0.14 0.35
C GLN A 266 -23.02 0.58 0.27
N GLN A 267 -23.91 -0.30 -0.21
CA GLN A 267 -25.35 -0.02 -0.27
C GLN A 267 -26.00 0.09 1.11
N HIS A 268 -25.55 -0.72 2.07
CA HIS A 268 -26.06 -0.71 3.43
C HIS A 268 -25.57 0.51 4.24
N LEU A 269 -24.34 0.95 3.97
CA LEU A 269 -23.61 1.93 4.77
C LEU A 269 -23.64 3.35 4.18
N VAL A 270 -24.20 3.58 2.99
CA VAL A 270 -24.13 4.87 2.29
C VAL A 270 -24.58 6.05 3.18
N ASP A 271 -25.67 5.89 3.92
CA ASP A 271 -26.29 6.93 4.77
C ASP A 271 -25.92 6.83 6.26
N LYS A 272 -24.91 6.03 6.61
CA LYS A 272 -24.51 5.80 8.02
C LYS A 272 -23.33 6.69 8.44
N PRO A 273 -23.20 7.07 9.73
CA PRO A 273 -22.03 7.80 10.23
C PRO A 273 -20.77 6.92 10.18
N MET A 274 -19.60 7.54 10.03
CA MET A 274 -18.32 6.82 9.83
C MET A 274 -18.01 5.82 10.95
N SER A 275 -18.26 6.18 12.21
CA SER A 275 -18.06 5.28 13.36
C SER A 275 -18.85 3.98 13.23
N LEU A 276 -20.09 4.05 12.76
CA LEU A 276 -20.93 2.88 12.54
C LEU A 276 -20.46 2.09 11.31
N LYS A 277 -19.98 2.75 10.25
CA LYS A 277 -19.39 2.06 9.09
C LYS A 277 -18.19 1.22 9.53
N ASP A 278 -17.28 1.81 10.29
CA ASP A 278 -16.08 1.15 10.79
C ASP A 278 -16.41 -0.05 11.69
N GLN A 279 -17.44 0.08 12.53
CA GLN A 279 -17.92 -1.00 13.38
C GLN A 279 -18.50 -2.15 12.56
N VAL A 280 -19.43 -1.87 11.64
CA VAL A 280 -20.05 -2.91 10.79
C VAL A 280 -19.00 -3.64 9.94
N VAL A 281 -18.04 -2.91 9.37
CA VAL A 281 -16.96 -3.51 8.58
C VAL A 281 -16.05 -4.38 9.46
N ALA A 282 -15.78 -3.98 10.70
CA ALA A 282 -15.04 -4.81 11.65
C ALA A 282 -15.80 -6.10 12.00
N GLU A 283 -17.09 -6.00 12.32
CA GLU A 283 -17.95 -7.15 12.65
C GLU A 283 -18.05 -8.15 11.49
N VAL A 284 -18.24 -7.67 10.25
CA VAL A 284 -18.29 -8.53 9.06
C VAL A 284 -16.95 -9.19 8.80
N ALA A 285 -15.84 -8.45 9.00
CA ALA A 285 -14.50 -9.01 8.80
C ALA A 285 -14.20 -10.15 9.78
N GLU A 286 -14.75 -10.11 10.99
CA GLU A 286 -14.62 -11.20 11.97
C GLU A 286 -15.26 -12.51 11.52
N TYR A 287 -16.18 -12.51 10.55
CA TYR A 287 -16.69 -13.77 9.98
C TYR A 287 -15.62 -14.57 9.22
N PHE A 288 -14.52 -13.93 8.83
CA PHE A 288 -13.37 -14.59 8.21
C PHE A 288 -12.42 -15.21 9.22
N ARG A 289 -12.70 -15.11 10.53
CA ARG A 289 -11.86 -15.69 11.58
C ARG A 289 -11.76 -17.20 11.39
N GLY A 290 -10.53 -17.71 11.35
CA GLY A 290 -10.25 -19.13 11.11
C GLY A 290 -10.26 -19.55 9.63
N SER A 291 -10.43 -18.59 8.71
CA SER A 291 -10.19 -18.82 7.27
C SER A 291 -8.73 -18.56 6.89
N SER A 292 -8.34 -18.88 5.65
CA SER A 292 -7.03 -18.61 5.09
C SER A 292 -6.75 -17.12 4.84
N VAL A 293 -7.76 -16.25 5.03
CA VAL A 293 -7.64 -14.79 4.95
C VAL A 293 -7.88 -14.18 6.33
N ASP A 294 -6.91 -13.38 6.78
CA ASP A 294 -6.97 -12.70 8.07
C ASP A 294 -8.13 -11.67 8.14
N PRO A 295 -8.93 -11.65 9.23
CA PRO A 295 -9.95 -10.63 9.46
C PRO A 295 -9.46 -9.18 9.38
N THR A 296 -8.27 -8.86 9.91
CA THR A 296 -7.73 -7.49 9.84
C THR A 296 -7.48 -7.07 8.40
N LEU A 297 -7.00 -8.01 7.59
CA LEU A 297 -6.76 -7.87 6.17
C LEU A 297 -8.06 -7.68 5.39
N VAL A 298 -9.08 -8.48 5.68
CA VAL A 298 -10.41 -8.34 5.10
C VAL A 298 -11.00 -6.98 5.46
N ARG A 299 -10.88 -6.54 6.72
CA ARG A 299 -11.33 -5.22 7.17
C ARG A 299 -10.69 -4.11 6.35
N PHE A 300 -9.37 -4.16 6.14
CA PHE A 300 -8.67 -3.18 5.31
C PHE A 300 -9.15 -3.18 3.86
N ILE A 301 -9.25 -4.37 3.25
CA ILE A 301 -9.70 -4.55 1.88
C ILE A 301 -11.12 -4.01 1.69
N LEU A 302 -12.03 -4.37 2.59
CA LEU A 302 -13.44 -3.93 2.56
C LEU A 302 -13.55 -2.42 2.74
N SER A 303 -12.83 -1.83 3.70
CA SER A 303 -12.89 -0.39 3.96
C SER A 303 -12.53 0.42 2.71
N GLU A 304 -11.41 0.09 2.06
CA GLU A 304 -11.00 0.77 0.83
C GLU A 304 -11.94 0.46 -0.35
N ALA A 305 -12.41 -0.78 -0.46
CA ALA A 305 -13.31 -1.19 -1.54
C ALA A 305 -14.67 -0.50 -1.47
N ILE A 306 -15.25 -0.36 -0.27
CA ILE A 306 -16.53 0.32 -0.03
C ILE A 306 -16.45 1.78 -0.47
N ASP A 307 -15.37 2.48 -0.11
CA ASP A 307 -15.13 3.86 -0.55
C ASP A 307 -15.06 3.95 -2.07
N LYS A 308 -14.27 3.07 -2.71
CA LYS A 308 -14.14 3.03 -4.17
C LYS A 308 -15.44 2.69 -4.88
N GLU A 309 -16.25 1.77 -4.35
CA GLU A 309 -17.59 1.49 -4.88
C GLU A 309 -18.48 2.74 -4.79
N GLY A 310 -18.40 3.49 -3.68
CA GLY A 310 -19.11 4.75 -3.52
C GLY A 310 -18.72 5.81 -4.56
N PHE A 311 -17.46 5.86 -4.96
CA PHE A 311 -16.97 6.75 -6.02
C PHE A 311 -17.20 6.21 -7.45
N GLY A 312 -17.72 4.98 -7.60
CA GLY A 312 -17.84 4.33 -8.90
C GLY A 312 -16.49 3.95 -9.51
N SER A 313 -15.45 3.78 -8.70
CA SER A 313 -14.09 3.40 -9.10
C SER A 313 -13.72 2.00 -8.58
N ALA A 314 -14.69 1.09 -8.60
CA ALA A 314 -14.56 -0.27 -8.10
C ALA A 314 -13.31 -0.99 -8.62
N ASP A 315 -12.67 -1.72 -7.71
CA ASP A 315 -11.52 -2.56 -8.02
C ASP A 315 -11.97 -3.89 -8.68
N ILE A 316 -11.21 -4.37 -9.66
CA ILE A 316 -11.37 -5.73 -10.19
C ILE A 316 -10.81 -6.77 -9.23
N PHE A 317 -11.25 -8.03 -9.38
CA PHE A 317 -10.81 -9.13 -8.51
C PHE A 317 -9.29 -9.23 -8.34
N ALA A 318 -8.52 -9.03 -9.42
CA ALA A 318 -7.07 -9.08 -9.32
C ALA A 318 -6.44 -7.96 -8.48
N ALA A 319 -7.07 -6.80 -8.40
CA ALA A 319 -6.64 -5.74 -7.50
C ALA A 319 -6.85 -6.15 -6.03
N TYR A 320 -7.86 -6.96 -5.70
CA TYR A 320 -8.00 -7.55 -4.35
C TYR A 320 -6.83 -8.49 -4.03
N ARG A 321 -6.44 -9.37 -4.98
CA ARG A 321 -5.23 -10.20 -4.84
C ARG A 321 -3.96 -9.37 -4.74
N GLN A 322 -3.85 -8.28 -5.50
CA GLN A 322 -2.70 -7.39 -5.40
C GLN A 322 -2.66 -6.66 -4.06
N LYS A 323 -3.81 -6.26 -3.50
CA LYS A 323 -3.88 -5.67 -2.16
C LYS A 323 -3.32 -6.62 -1.13
N LEU A 324 -3.63 -7.92 -1.15
CA LEU A 324 -2.97 -8.90 -0.28
C LEU A 324 -1.44 -8.87 -0.41
N LYS A 325 -0.92 -8.84 -1.65
CA LYS A 325 0.53 -8.75 -1.90
C LYS A 325 1.14 -7.41 -1.44
N GLN A 326 0.43 -6.31 -1.65
CA GLN A 326 0.82 -4.98 -1.21
C GLN A 326 0.68 -4.83 0.31
N LEU A 327 -0.17 -5.61 0.97
CA LEU A 327 -0.37 -5.59 2.40
C LEU A 327 0.86 -6.16 3.13
N TYR A 328 1.62 -7.09 2.54
CA TYR A 328 2.96 -7.43 3.03
C TYR A 328 3.93 -6.24 3.04
N LYS A 329 3.72 -5.25 2.16
CA LYS A 329 4.43 -3.96 2.16
C LYS A 329 3.81 -2.97 3.15
N ALA A 330 2.50 -3.05 3.38
CA ALA A 330 1.76 -2.23 4.35
C ALA A 330 1.95 -2.66 5.81
N ALA A 331 2.48 -3.86 6.08
CA ALA A 331 2.89 -4.28 7.43
C ALA A 331 3.79 -3.22 8.11
N ASN A 332 4.73 -2.65 7.36
CA ASN A 332 5.56 -1.55 7.84
C ASN A 332 4.77 -0.26 8.11
N GLU A 333 3.74 0.03 7.33
CA GLU A 333 2.90 1.22 7.54
C GLU A 333 2.05 1.08 8.81
N LEU A 334 1.54 -0.12 9.10
CA LEU A 334 0.83 -0.38 10.35
C LEU A 334 1.73 -0.32 11.57
N LEU A 335 2.93 -0.89 11.49
CA LEU A 335 3.93 -0.75 12.55
C LEU A 335 4.25 0.73 12.84
N GLN A 336 4.23 1.59 11.80
CA GLN A 336 4.43 3.03 11.95
C GLN A 336 3.20 3.78 12.49
N LYS A 337 2.01 3.16 12.48
CA LYS A 337 0.79 3.70 13.10
C LYS A 337 0.66 3.26 14.56
N ASP A 338 0.70 1.96 14.80
CA ASP A 338 0.61 1.35 16.13
C ASP A 338 1.25 -0.06 16.10
N THR A 339 2.45 -0.19 16.67
CA THR A 339 3.18 -1.46 16.67
C THR A 339 2.53 -2.50 17.58
N LYS A 340 2.11 -2.11 18.79
CA LYS A 340 1.44 -3.00 19.75
C LYS A 340 0.22 -3.68 19.13
N MET A 341 -0.65 -2.93 18.46
CA MET A 341 -1.79 -3.50 17.75
C MET A 341 -1.37 -4.37 16.57
N ALA A 342 -0.41 -3.91 15.76
CA ALA A 342 0.01 -4.63 14.55
C ALA A 342 0.65 -6.00 14.84
N ILE A 343 1.34 -6.15 15.98
CA ILE A 343 1.95 -7.43 16.41
C ILE A 343 1.08 -8.21 17.39
N ASN A 344 -0.17 -7.79 17.60
CA ASN A 344 -1.15 -8.43 18.48
C ASN A 344 -0.67 -8.62 19.94
N LEU A 345 0.04 -7.62 20.48
CA LEU A 345 0.52 -7.63 21.87
C LEU A 345 -0.64 -7.26 22.81
N SER A 346 -1.33 -8.29 23.31
CA SER A 346 -2.60 -8.17 24.05
C SER A 346 -2.62 -8.78 25.46
N ARG A 347 -1.68 -9.67 25.80
CA ARG A 347 -1.63 -10.33 27.12
C ARG A 347 -0.46 -9.87 27.97
N GLY A 348 0.75 -10.20 27.55
CA GLY A 348 1.99 -9.76 28.20
C GLY A 348 3.09 -9.65 27.17
N PHE A 349 4.25 -9.16 27.60
CA PHE A 349 5.38 -8.92 26.71
C PHE A 349 6.71 -9.33 27.32
N PHE A 350 7.67 -9.66 26.46
CA PHE A 350 9.08 -9.78 26.81
C PHE A 350 9.89 -8.83 25.92
N THR A 351 11.06 -8.39 26.37
CA THR A 351 11.95 -7.55 25.56
C THR A 351 12.94 -8.37 24.75
N CYS A 352 13.57 -7.77 23.74
CA CYS A 352 14.81 -8.37 23.25
C CYS A 352 15.84 -8.48 24.40
N PRO A 353 16.73 -9.48 24.38
CA PRO A 353 17.79 -9.56 25.37
C PRO A 353 18.67 -8.30 25.39
N LEU A 354 18.86 -7.74 26.58
CA LEU A 354 19.73 -6.60 26.86
C LEU A 354 21.01 -7.14 27.51
N GLY A 355 21.92 -7.65 26.68
CA GLY A 355 23.09 -8.37 27.19
C GLY A 355 22.69 -9.73 27.76
N ASP A 356 22.73 -9.87 29.08
CA ASP A 356 22.28 -11.04 29.83
C ASP A 356 20.92 -10.85 30.51
N VAL A 357 20.24 -9.73 30.27
CA VAL A 357 18.95 -9.42 30.89
C VAL A 357 17.79 -9.58 29.91
N ILE A 358 16.68 -10.18 30.36
CA ILE A 358 15.37 -10.11 29.69
C ILE A 358 14.39 -9.45 30.64
N LEU A 359 13.64 -8.45 30.14
CA LEU A 359 12.54 -7.85 30.88
C LEU A 359 11.23 -8.48 30.42
N THR A 360 10.31 -8.70 31.34
CA THR A 360 8.98 -9.22 31.05
C THR A 360 7.92 -8.44 31.83
N GLY A 361 6.72 -8.33 31.30
CA GLY A 361 5.61 -7.65 31.97
C GLY A 361 4.26 -8.26 31.64
N LEU A 362 3.39 -8.29 32.65
CA LEU A 362 2.03 -8.86 32.58
C LEU A 362 1.02 -7.97 31.85
N SER A 363 1.39 -6.74 31.49
CA SER A 363 0.44 -5.78 30.94
C SER A 363 0.93 -5.13 29.65
N PRO A 364 0.15 -5.23 28.55
CA PRO A 364 0.41 -4.52 27.30
C PRO A 364 0.37 -3.00 27.44
N HIS A 365 -0.28 -2.51 28.51
CA HIS A 365 -0.37 -1.08 28.77
C HIS A 365 0.99 -0.50 29.12
N MET A 366 2.00 -1.25 29.53
CA MET A 366 3.35 -0.70 29.74
C MET A 366 4.03 -0.33 28.42
N VAL A 367 3.61 -0.94 27.30
CA VAL A 367 4.14 -0.68 25.96
C VAL A 367 3.41 0.52 25.36
N GLN A 368 3.87 1.73 25.73
CA GLN A 368 3.29 3.02 25.29
C GLN A 368 4.29 3.88 24.52
N HIS A 369 5.59 3.61 24.66
CA HIS A 369 6.62 4.48 24.11
C HIS A 369 6.89 4.15 22.64
N ALA A 370 7.21 5.17 21.86
CA ALA A 370 7.64 5.00 20.49
C ALA A 370 9.10 4.55 20.44
N TYR A 371 9.42 3.57 19.60
CA TYR A 371 10.79 3.12 19.38
C TYR A 371 11.31 3.63 18.03
N ARG A 372 12.44 4.32 18.05
CA ARG A 372 13.03 4.92 16.85
C ARG A 372 14.16 4.05 16.32
N THR A 373 13.95 3.49 15.13
CA THR A 373 15.02 2.81 14.39
C THR A 373 15.75 3.79 13.48
N GLN A 374 16.81 3.33 12.80
CA GLN A 374 17.53 4.17 11.84
C GLN A 374 16.65 4.70 10.70
N ARG A 375 15.54 4.02 10.37
CA ARG A 375 14.74 4.28 9.17
C ARG A 375 13.33 4.78 9.46
N SER A 376 12.79 4.50 10.64
CA SER A 376 11.39 4.76 10.96
C SER A 376 11.14 4.92 12.46
N ASN A 377 10.00 5.54 12.78
CA ASN A 377 9.47 5.62 14.13
C ASN A 377 8.33 4.62 14.29
N HIS A 378 8.29 3.91 15.41
CA HIS A 378 7.32 2.85 15.70
C HIS A 378 6.57 3.18 16.99
N PRO A 379 5.37 3.77 16.94
CA PRO A 379 4.57 4.09 18.12
C PRO A 379 4.13 2.82 18.88
N ASN A 380 3.96 2.92 20.21
CA ASN A 380 3.53 1.82 21.07
C ASN A 380 4.36 0.54 20.86
N ALA A 381 5.69 0.68 20.85
CA ALA A 381 6.60 -0.41 20.48
C ALA A 381 7.63 -0.74 21.58
N ALA A 382 7.80 0.16 22.55
CA ALA A 382 8.79 0.04 23.61
C ALA A 382 8.23 0.37 24.98
N ILE A 383 8.96 -0.11 25.98
CA ILE A 383 8.88 0.32 27.37
C ILE A 383 10.06 1.24 27.68
N GLU A 384 9.93 2.14 28.66
CA GLU A 384 11.02 2.96 29.17
C GLU A 384 11.51 2.41 30.50
N VAL A 385 12.82 2.12 30.58
CA VAL A 385 13.47 1.60 31.78
C VAL A 385 14.83 2.27 31.90
N ASP A 386 15.10 2.92 33.05
CA ASP A 386 16.36 3.65 33.29
C ASP A 386 16.66 4.69 32.18
N GLY A 387 15.62 5.43 31.77
CA GLY A 387 15.69 6.42 30.67
C GLY A 387 15.96 5.84 29.28
N ARG A 388 15.98 4.51 29.15
CA ARG A 388 16.23 3.79 27.90
C ARG A 388 14.95 3.16 27.37
N LEU A 389 14.73 3.33 26.06
CA LEU A 389 13.62 2.70 25.35
C LEU A 389 14.02 1.30 24.90
N VAL A 390 13.24 0.29 25.32
CA VAL A 390 13.51 -1.13 25.06
C VAL A 390 12.36 -1.73 24.26
N PRO A 391 12.61 -2.35 23.09
CA PRO A 391 11.55 -2.90 22.24
C PRO A 391 10.90 -4.13 22.88
N ALA A 392 9.57 -4.23 22.74
CA ALA A 392 8.76 -5.30 23.33
C ALA A 392 8.18 -6.26 22.27
N PHE A 393 7.97 -7.51 22.69
CA PHE A 393 7.42 -8.61 21.88
C PHE A 393 6.33 -9.36 22.67
N PRO A 394 5.29 -9.90 22.01
CA PRO A 394 4.21 -10.60 22.70
C PRO A 394 4.65 -11.95 23.28
N TRP A 395 4.14 -12.32 24.47
CA TRP A 395 4.34 -13.67 25.05
C TRP A 395 3.78 -14.80 24.20
N GLU A 396 2.60 -14.54 23.62
CA GLU A 396 1.84 -15.55 22.87
C GLU A 396 1.54 -15.04 21.46
N ARG A 397 1.81 -15.91 20.49
CA ARG A 397 1.32 -15.82 19.13
C ARG A 397 -0.15 -16.21 19.11
N LYS A 398 -1.05 -15.23 18.93
CA LYS A 398 -2.46 -15.49 18.58
C LYS A 398 -2.67 -15.56 17.05
N GLY A 399 -1.69 -16.17 16.38
CA GLY A 399 -1.26 -15.83 15.03
C GLY A 399 -2.31 -15.89 13.92
N ASP A 400 -2.28 -14.85 13.11
CA ASP A 400 -2.71 -14.85 11.71
C ASP A 400 -1.47 -14.51 10.85
N LEU A 401 -1.50 -14.87 9.55
CA LEU A 401 -0.38 -14.66 8.63
C LEU A 401 0.12 -13.21 8.56
N TYR A 402 -0.74 -12.25 8.87
CA TYR A 402 -0.48 -10.83 8.72
C TYR A 402 0.18 -10.23 9.97
N SER A 403 -0.30 -10.56 11.16
CA SER A 403 0.35 -10.24 12.44
C SER A 403 1.73 -10.90 12.53
N ASP A 404 1.89 -12.12 12.01
CA ASP A 404 3.20 -12.78 11.90
C ASP A 404 4.16 -12.01 11.00
N GLN A 405 3.69 -11.48 9.87
CA GLN A 405 4.52 -10.63 9.03
C GLN A 405 4.89 -9.33 9.74
N CYS A 406 3.95 -8.68 10.44
CA CYS A 406 4.23 -7.48 11.22
C CYS A 406 5.26 -7.77 12.31
N LEU A 407 5.11 -8.87 13.04
CA LEU A 407 6.04 -9.32 14.07
C LEU A 407 7.44 -9.60 13.49
N ARG A 408 7.51 -10.23 12.31
CA ARG A 408 8.78 -10.45 11.58
C ARG A 408 9.46 -9.15 11.18
N GLN A 409 8.72 -8.19 10.63
CA GLN A 409 9.28 -6.87 10.26
C GLN A 409 9.70 -6.08 11.48
N TRP A 410 8.91 -6.14 12.56
CA TRP A 410 9.24 -5.52 13.84
C TRP A 410 10.52 -6.10 14.44
N CYS A 411 10.63 -7.43 14.50
CA CYS A 411 11.82 -8.13 14.96
C CYS A 411 13.07 -7.70 14.19
N ARG A 412 12.98 -7.64 12.85
CA ARG A 412 14.07 -7.13 12.00
C ARG A 412 14.45 -5.69 12.32
N ALA A 413 13.47 -4.82 12.51
CA ALA A 413 13.70 -3.39 12.79
C ALA A 413 14.31 -3.15 14.19
N ALA A 414 13.81 -3.86 15.20
CA ALA A 414 14.31 -3.81 16.57
C ALA A 414 15.73 -4.39 16.68
N LEU A 415 15.94 -5.63 16.22
CA LEU A 415 17.23 -6.30 16.38
C LEU A 415 18.36 -5.68 15.56
N SER A 416 18.08 -5.14 14.37
CA SER A 416 19.11 -4.39 13.60
C SER A 416 19.51 -3.06 14.23
N THR A 417 18.72 -2.56 15.19
CA THR A 417 19.06 -1.34 15.94
C THR A 417 19.94 -1.67 17.15
N GLU A 418 19.69 -2.81 17.80
CA GLU A 418 20.43 -3.29 18.98
C GLU A 418 21.71 -4.07 18.62
N TYR A 419 21.72 -4.77 17.49
CA TYR A 419 22.83 -5.62 17.03
C TYR A 419 23.38 -5.15 15.69
N PRO A 420 24.68 -5.39 15.38
CA PRO A 420 25.33 -4.96 14.14
C PRO A 420 24.93 -5.83 12.94
N VAL A 421 23.62 -5.92 12.67
CA VAL A 421 23.04 -6.77 11.62
C VAL A 421 22.18 -5.91 10.70
N GLN A 422 22.26 -6.13 9.39
CA GLN A 422 21.41 -5.42 8.44
C GLN A 422 19.95 -5.87 8.58
N VAL A 423 19.01 -4.91 8.58
CA VAL A 423 17.55 -5.13 8.71
C VAL A 423 17.02 -6.27 7.83
N PHE A 424 17.49 -6.35 6.58
CA PHE A 424 17.02 -7.32 5.59
C PHE A 424 17.88 -8.60 5.51
N SER A 425 18.92 -8.72 6.32
CA SER A 425 19.75 -9.93 6.36
C SER A 425 19.00 -11.08 7.02
N ASP A 426 19.24 -12.31 6.56
CA ASP A 426 18.73 -13.51 7.20
C ASP A 426 19.49 -13.84 8.49
N ALA A 427 20.65 -13.20 8.71
CA ALA A 427 21.41 -13.28 9.96
C ALA A 427 20.55 -12.93 11.21
N VAL A 428 19.53 -12.08 11.06
CA VAL A 428 18.59 -11.76 12.14
C VAL A 428 17.81 -13.00 12.60
N MET A 429 17.46 -13.90 11.69
CA MET A 429 16.72 -15.14 12.02
C MET A 429 17.56 -16.04 12.93
N TYR A 430 18.84 -16.20 12.61
CA TYR A 430 19.78 -16.98 13.43
C TYR A 430 20.09 -16.31 14.77
N LEU A 431 20.08 -14.98 14.82
CA LEU A 431 20.19 -14.26 16.09
C LEU A 431 18.99 -14.54 17.02
N VAL A 432 17.78 -14.66 16.48
CA VAL A 432 16.61 -15.09 17.27
C VAL A 432 16.78 -16.53 17.77
N LEU A 433 17.33 -17.44 16.95
CA LEU A 433 17.67 -18.79 17.42
C LEU A 433 18.71 -18.78 18.54
N ALA A 434 19.69 -17.87 18.48
CA ALA A 434 20.64 -17.69 19.57
C ALA A 434 19.91 -17.36 20.89
N PHE A 435 18.90 -16.48 20.83
CA PHE A 435 18.11 -16.13 22.01
C PHE A 435 17.32 -17.32 22.55
N VAL A 436 16.71 -18.12 21.68
CA VAL A 436 16.02 -19.36 22.06
C VAL A 436 16.99 -20.34 22.72
N CYS A 437 18.16 -20.56 22.10
CA CYS A 437 19.21 -21.44 22.63
C CYS A 437 19.61 -21.01 24.04
N ARG A 438 20.00 -19.75 24.21
CA ARG A 438 20.39 -19.23 25.53
C ARG A 438 19.26 -19.32 26.55
N ALA A 439 18.01 -19.04 26.15
CA ALA A 439 16.87 -19.13 27.05
C ALA A 439 16.61 -20.57 27.49
N ARG A 440 16.77 -21.55 26.59
CA ARG A 440 16.61 -22.98 26.89
C ARG A 440 17.62 -23.49 27.91
N TYR A 441 18.86 -22.99 27.85
CA TYR A 441 19.94 -23.33 28.78
C TYR A 441 20.04 -22.39 29.99
N THR A 442 19.07 -21.49 30.18
CA THR A 442 18.98 -20.66 31.38
C THR A 442 18.20 -21.41 32.46
N PRO A 443 18.79 -21.64 33.66
CA PRO A 443 18.06 -22.21 34.79
C PRO A 443 16.83 -21.37 35.14
N ASP A 444 15.73 -22.02 35.48
CA ASP A 444 14.49 -21.39 35.94
C ASP A 444 13.88 -20.36 34.96
N MET A 445 14.17 -20.48 33.66
CA MET A 445 13.58 -19.63 32.62
C MET A 445 12.04 -19.73 32.66
N PRO A 446 11.31 -18.60 32.79
CA PRO A 446 9.86 -18.63 32.80
C PRO A 446 9.28 -19.25 31.51
N PRO A 447 8.36 -20.24 31.61
CA PRO A 447 7.87 -20.98 30.45
C PRO A 447 7.27 -20.09 29.35
N HIS A 448 6.58 -19.01 29.73
CA HIS A 448 5.97 -18.09 28.78
C HIS A 448 6.99 -17.29 27.96
N ILE A 449 8.16 -16.96 28.53
CA ILE A 449 9.24 -16.29 27.79
C ILE A 449 9.89 -17.25 26.80
N LEU A 450 10.20 -18.47 27.24
CA LEU A 450 10.78 -19.49 26.37
C LEU A 450 9.83 -19.84 25.21
N ALA A 451 8.54 -20.02 25.50
CA ALA A 451 7.51 -20.26 24.50
C ALA A 451 7.40 -19.09 23.51
N GLY A 452 7.36 -17.84 24.00
CA GLY A 452 7.32 -16.64 23.17
C GLY A 452 8.54 -16.49 22.26
N LEU A 453 9.74 -16.77 22.76
CA LEU A 453 10.97 -16.78 21.96
C LEU A 453 10.96 -17.88 20.89
N CYS A 454 10.50 -19.10 21.22
CA CYS A 454 10.36 -20.18 20.24
C CYS A 454 9.35 -19.81 19.15
N GLN A 455 8.20 -19.23 19.52
CA GLN A 455 7.20 -18.76 18.57
C GLN A 455 7.76 -17.65 17.67
N LEU A 456 8.53 -16.71 18.22
CA LEU A 456 9.20 -15.68 17.44
C LEU A 456 10.19 -16.29 16.45
N ALA A 457 10.93 -17.34 16.83
CA ALA A 457 11.81 -18.07 15.92
C ALA A 457 11.01 -18.73 14.79
N HIS A 458 9.92 -19.45 15.08
CA HIS A 458 9.05 -20.01 14.04
C HIS A 458 8.52 -18.94 13.09
N VAL A 459 8.03 -17.80 13.60
CA VAL A 459 7.57 -16.67 12.76
C VAL A 459 8.68 -16.14 11.85
N MET A 460 9.93 -16.10 12.33
CA MET A 460 11.08 -15.69 11.51
C MET A 460 11.42 -16.71 10.42
N PHE A 461 11.28 -18.01 10.69
CA PHE A 461 11.57 -19.11 9.76
C PHE A 461 10.40 -19.50 8.83
N ASP A 462 9.17 -19.11 9.14
CA ASP A 462 8.00 -19.19 8.24
C ASP A 462 8.09 -18.18 7.07
N LYS A 463 9.26 -17.58 6.87
CA LYS A 463 9.53 -16.67 5.75
C LYS A 463 9.66 -17.48 4.48
N LYS A 464 8.88 -17.13 3.45
CA LYS A 464 9.04 -17.67 2.10
C LYS A 464 10.40 -17.32 1.50
N ARG A 465 11.06 -18.30 0.89
CA ARG A 465 12.32 -18.09 0.18
C ARG A 465 12.11 -17.24 -1.07
N ARG A 466 13.14 -16.52 -1.49
CA ARG A 466 13.08 -15.72 -2.72
C ARG A 466 12.84 -16.66 -3.91
N ASN A 467 11.82 -16.37 -4.71
CA ASN A 467 11.41 -17.17 -5.88
C ASN A 467 10.91 -18.60 -5.56
N SER A 468 10.45 -18.85 -4.33
CA SER A 468 9.80 -20.10 -3.96
C SER A 468 8.61 -19.83 -3.03
N ASP A 469 7.59 -20.68 -3.10
CA ASP A 469 6.49 -20.66 -2.13
C ASP A 469 6.84 -21.40 -0.83
N GLN A 470 7.96 -22.13 -0.81
CA GLN A 470 8.47 -22.86 0.35
C GLN A 470 9.02 -21.88 1.40
N THR A 471 8.72 -22.14 2.67
CA THR A 471 9.28 -21.41 3.81
C THR A 471 10.72 -21.84 4.10
N GLU A 472 11.48 -21.02 4.84
CA GLU A 472 12.82 -21.39 5.28
C GLU A 472 12.79 -22.64 6.18
N MET A 473 11.79 -22.76 7.06
CA MET A 473 11.61 -23.96 7.90
C MET A 473 11.37 -25.21 7.05
N GLU A 474 10.45 -25.16 6.09
CA GLU A 474 10.18 -26.28 5.17
C GLU A 474 11.43 -26.66 4.35
N PHE A 475 12.21 -25.66 3.94
CA PHE A 475 13.45 -25.89 3.20
C PHE A 475 14.47 -26.67 4.03
N LEU A 476 14.64 -26.31 5.31
CA LEU A 476 15.52 -27.01 6.23
C LEU A 476 15.01 -28.42 6.58
N LYS A 477 13.70 -28.57 6.81
CA LYS A 477 13.07 -29.88 7.04
C LYS A 477 13.12 -30.81 5.82
N ALA A 478 13.32 -30.27 4.62
CA ALA A 478 13.59 -31.06 3.43
C ALA A 478 15.06 -31.52 3.33
N GLY A 479 15.88 -31.32 4.38
CA GLY A 479 17.27 -31.76 4.44
C GLY A 479 18.26 -30.85 3.71
N ASN A 480 17.85 -29.63 3.36
CA ASN A 480 18.73 -28.69 2.68
C ASN A 480 19.62 -27.92 3.67
N GLN A 481 20.81 -27.53 3.22
CA GLN A 481 21.75 -26.74 4.02
C GLN A 481 21.17 -25.35 4.33
N PRO A 482 21.40 -24.79 5.54
CA PRO A 482 21.05 -23.40 5.82
C PRO A 482 21.77 -22.45 4.86
N MET A 483 21.02 -21.62 4.14
CA MET A 483 21.57 -20.72 3.11
C MET A 483 20.88 -19.37 3.17
N GLY A 484 21.65 -18.30 2.98
CA GLY A 484 21.10 -16.95 2.88
C GLY A 484 20.27 -16.74 1.60
N ASN A 485 19.46 -15.68 1.58
CA ASN A 485 18.70 -15.23 0.40
C ASN A 485 19.55 -14.98 -0.88
N ASN A 486 20.86 -14.84 -0.75
CA ASN A 486 21.78 -14.71 -1.88
C ASN A 486 22.08 -16.05 -2.57
N GLY A 487 21.63 -17.17 -2.01
CA GLY A 487 21.87 -18.52 -2.53
C GLY A 487 23.31 -19.02 -2.31
N HIS A 488 24.15 -18.28 -1.59
CA HIS A 488 25.54 -18.65 -1.33
C HIS A 488 25.65 -19.41 -0.01
N SER A 489 26.14 -20.65 -0.09
CA SER A 489 26.48 -21.51 1.06
C SER A 489 27.50 -20.86 2.01
N ASP A 490 28.38 -20.02 1.49
CA ASP A 490 29.40 -19.29 2.26
C ASP A 490 28.83 -18.35 3.34
N SER A 491 27.53 -18.05 3.27
CA SER A 491 26.85 -17.24 4.28
C SER A 491 26.71 -17.98 5.61
N PHE A 492 26.63 -19.32 5.60
CA PHE A 492 26.36 -20.12 6.81
C PHE A 492 27.42 -19.97 7.92
N PRO A 493 28.73 -20.12 7.64
CA PRO A 493 29.76 -19.84 8.65
C PRO A 493 29.70 -18.42 9.22
N SER A 494 29.31 -17.43 8.41
CA SER A 494 29.17 -16.05 8.88
C SER A 494 28.01 -15.87 9.84
N PHE A 495 26.88 -16.55 9.59
CA PHE A 495 25.73 -16.56 10.50
C PHE A 495 26.06 -17.24 11.82
N MET A 496 26.77 -18.38 11.79
CA MET A 496 27.17 -19.08 13.01
C MET A 496 28.18 -18.26 13.83
N ARG A 497 29.13 -17.56 13.20
CA ARG A 497 30.03 -16.63 13.91
C ARG A 497 29.28 -15.50 14.61
N LEU A 498 28.26 -14.93 13.97
CA LEU A 498 27.39 -13.94 14.59
C LEU A 498 26.67 -14.52 15.83
N VAL A 499 26.14 -15.73 15.70
CA VAL A 499 25.49 -16.45 16.82
C VAL A 499 26.46 -16.68 17.97
N CYS A 500 27.65 -17.24 17.70
CA CYS A 500 28.68 -17.46 18.70
C CYS A 500 29.06 -16.16 19.42
N THR A 501 29.19 -15.06 18.67
CA THR A 501 29.47 -13.73 19.24
C THR A 501 28.35 -13.25 20.15
N ALA A 502 27.08 -13.39 19.72
CA ALA A 502 25.91 -13.00 20.51
C ALA A 502 25.77 -13.83 21.81
N LEU A 503 26.16 -15.10 21.76
CA LEU A 503 26.16 -16.03 22.89
C LEU A 503 27.43 -15.96 23.75
N LYS A 504 28.46 -15.22 23.32
CA LYS A 504 29.80 -15.18 23.93
C LYS A 504 30.45 -16.56 24.07
N VAL A 505 30.28 -17.39 23.04
CA VAL A 505 30.87 -18.74 22.95
C VAL A 505 31.77 -18.84 21.71
N ASN A 506 32.58 -19.89 21.64
CA ASN A 506 33.45 -20.17 20.50
C ASN A 506 33.32 -21.63 20.08
N TYR A 507 32.35 -21.92 19.21
CA TYR A 507 32.11 -23.26 18.66
C TYR A 507 32.28 -23.26 17.14
N PRO A 508 32.71 -24.39 16.55
CA PRO A 508 32.65 -24.59 15.10
C PRO A 508 31.21 -24.40 14.56
N PRO A 509 31.04 -23.91 13.32
CA PRO A 509 29.71 -23.65 12.76
C PRO A 509 28.73 -24.84 12.80
N ALA A 510 29.21 -26.06 12.52
CA ALA A 510 28.39 -27.27 12.54
C ALA A 510 27.92 -27.65 13.96
N GLU A 511 28.80 -27.55 14.95
CA GLU A 511 28.46 -27.77 16.36
C GLU A 511 27.46 -26.72 16.87
N MET A 512 27.68 -25.44 16.53
CA MET A 512 26.76 -24.39 16.90
C MET A 512 25.37 -24.63 16.27
N TRP A 513 25.32 -25.07 15.01
CA TRP A 513 24.06 -25.39 14.34
C TRP A 513 23.31 -26.54 15.01
N TYR A 514 24.01 -27.60 15.42
CA TYR A 514 23.43 -28.69 16.21
C TYR A 514 22.74 -28.17 17.49
N TYR A 515 23.43 -27.32 18.26
CA TYR A 515 22.84 -26.74 19.49
C TYR A 515 21.64 -25.82 19.20
N LEU A 516 21.64 -25.07 18.09
CA LEU A 516 20.51 -24.25 17.69
C LEU A 516 19.28 -25.10 17.30
N CYS A 517 19.48 -26.16 16.50
CA CYS A 517 18.41 -27.10 16.14
C CYS A 517 17.83 -27.79 17.38
N GLY A 518 18.69 -28.25 18.29
CA GLY A 518 18.27 -28.87 19.54
C GLY A 518 17.45 -27.95 20.45
N ALA A 519 17.78 -26.65 20.48
CA ALA A 519 17.07 -25.67 21.31
C ALA A 519 15.60 -25.44 20.92
N LEU A 520 15.27 -25.58 19.64
CA LEU A 520 13.90 -25.46 19.12
C LEU A 520 13.02 -26.66 19.51
N GLN A 521 13.60 -27.82 19.84
CA GLN A 521 12.88 -29.07 20.11
C GLN A 521 11.97 -29.53 18.95
N ASP A 522 12.36 -29.23 17.71
CA ASP A 522 11.69 -29.72 16.50
C ASP A 522 12.41 -30.99 16.01
N ALA A 523 11.83 -32.15 16.30
CA ALA A 523 12.44 -33.44 16.00
C ALA A 523 12.67 -33.67 14.49
N ASP A 524 11.73 -33.22 13.65
CA ASP A 524 11.85 -33.34 12.20
C ASP A 524 13.01 -32.48 11.68
N LEU A 525 13.15 -31.26 12.19
CA LEU A 525 14.25 -30.38 11.84
C LEU A 525 15.58 -30.98 12.26
N LEU A 526 15.67 -31.49 13.49
CA LEU A 526 16.89 -32.06 14.05
C LEU A 526 17.38 -33.26 13.21
N GLU A 527 16.48 -34.19 12.87
CA GLU A 527 16.83 -35.35 12.06
C GLU A 527 17.19 -34.95 10.63
N SER A 528 16.42 -34.06 10.01
CA SER A 528 16.66 -33.62 8.63
C SER A 528 17.98 -32.86 8.47
N GLN A 529 18.46 -32.20 9.53
CA GLN A 529 19.70 -31.42 9.52
C GLN A 529 20.92 -32.23 9.98
N ARG A 530 20.75 -33.50 10.33
CA ARG A 530 21.82 -34.40 10.79
C ARG A 530 23.03 -34.49 9.85
N PRO A 531 22.89 -34.49 8.51
CA PRO A 531 24.03 -34.51 7.60
C PRO A 531 24.96 -33.28 7.70
N PHE A 532 24.53 -32.20 8.36
CA PHE A 532 25.31 -30.97 8.53
C PHE A 532 25.90 -30.80 9.94
N PHE A 533 25.73 -31.80 10.80
CA PHE A 533 26.32 -31.85 12.14
C PHE A 533 27.74 -32.46 12.07
N PRO A 534 28.58 -32.27 13.11
CA PRO A 534 29.83 -33.03 13.21
C PRO A 534 29.54 -34.55 13.27
N GLU A 535 30.46 -35.36 12.74
CA GLU A 535 30.36 -36.83 12.78
C GLU A 535 30.26 -37.35 14.22
N GLU A 536 31.04 -36.76 15.12
CA GLU A 536 30.95 -36.98 16.56
C GLU A 536 30.18 -35.82 17.21
N LEU A 537 28.96 -36.11 17.70
CA LEU A 537 28.18 -35.13 18.42
C LEU A 537 28.88 -34.76 19.74
N PRO A 538 28.92 -33.47 20.11
CA PRO A 538 29.57 -33.06 21.35
C PRO A 538 28.87 -33.71 22.56
N ALA A 539 29.65 -34.43 23.36
CA ALA A 539 29.16 -35.14 24.54
C ALA A 539 28.74 -34.19 25.68
N THR A 540 29.25 -32.95 25.67
CA THR A 540 28.96 -31.95 26.69
C THR A 540 27.84 -30.99 26.23
N PRO A 541 26.92 -30.63 27.13
CA PRO A 541 25.96 -29.57 26.86
C PRO A 541 26.68 -28.24 26.63
N ILE A 542 26.09 -27.39 25.80
CA ILE A 542 26.62 -26.06 25.53
C ILE A 542 26.73 -25.26 26.84
N THR A 543 27.87 -24.61 27.06
CA THR A 543 28.08 -23.75 28.23
C THR A 543 27.83 -22.31 27.82
N ILE A 544 26.68 -21.75 28.24
CA ILE A 544 26.28 -20.36 27.93
C ILE A 544 25.98 -19.64 29.24
N THR A 545 26.35 -18.36 29.34
CA THR A 545 25.92 -17.50 30.44
C THR A 545 24.38 -17.47 30.48
N PRO A 546 23.72 -17.76 31.62
CA PRO A 546 22.26 -17.72 31.69
C PRO A 546 21.71 -16.31 31.49
N TYR A 547 20.42 -16.19 31.21
CA TYR A 547 19.71 -14.91 31.31
C TYR A 547 19.29 -14.63 32.75
N THR A 548 19.33 -13.37 33.15
CA THR A 548 18.61 -12.86 34.31
C THR A 548 17.29 -12.27 33.83
N VAL A 549 16.17 -12.79 34.35
CA VAL A 549 14.84 -12.32 33.99
C VAL A 549 14.31 -11.38 35.08
N TYR A 550 13.93 -10.16 34.70
CA TYR A 550 13.23 -9.24 35.59
C TYR A 550 11.79 -9.09 35.14
N THR A 551 10.87 -9.41 36.06
CA THR A 551 9.46 -9.10 35.89
C THR A 551 9.23 -7.68 36.36
N LEU A 552 8.81 -6.82 35.44
CA LEU A 552 8.40 -5.47 35.80
C LEU A 552 7.07 -5.59 36.56
N GLY A 553 7.10 -5.22 37.84
CA GLY A 553 5.88 -4.93 38.59
C GLY A 553 5.11 -3.87 37.82
N GLY A 554 3.79 -3.99 37.76
CA GLY A 554 2.99 -3.22 36.80
C GLY A 554 2.98 -1.70 37.06
N ASP A 555 1.86 -1.05 36.84
CA ASP A 555 1.77 0.40 37.01
C ASP A 555 1.80 0.75 38.51
N TYR A 556 2.95 1.28 38.97
CA TYR A 556 3.16 1.68 40.36
C TYR A 556 2.41 2.97 40.73
N GLN A 557 1.72 3.62 39.79
CA GLN A 557 0.79 4.67 40.13
C GLN A 557 -0.54 4.05 40.60
N CYS A 558 -0.81 4.15 41.91
CA CYS A 558 -2.01 3.58 42.49
C CYS A 558 -3.26 4.25 41.91
N VAL A 559 -4.10 3.51 41.18
CA VAL A 559 -5.31 4.07 40.56
C VAL A 559 -6.41 4.51 41.54
N VAL A 560 -6.28 4.14 42.82
CA VAL A 560 -7.24 4.51 43.87
C VAL A 560 -6.79 5.77 44.61
N THR A 561 -5.56 5.81 45.10
CA THR A 561 -5.02 6.95 45.85
C THR A 561 -4.29 7.97 44.98
N LEU A 562 -3.97 7.61 43.73
CA LEU A 562 -3.13 8.34 42.78
C LEU A 562 -1.67 8.50 43.22
N GLU A 563 -1.28 7.84 44.31
CA GLU A 563 0.08 7.86 44.85
C GLU A 563 1.03 6.99 44.01
N ASP A 564 2.26 7.45 43.83
CA ASP A 564 3.34 6.63 43.29
C ASP A 564 3.85 5.68 44.38
N THR A 565 3.69 4.38 44.13
CA THR A 565 4.07 3.28 45.03
C THR A 565 5.43 2.68 44.67
N SER A 566 6.16 3.24 43.71
CA SER A 566 7.42 2.68 43.22
C SER A 566 8.44 2.50 44.34
N SER A 567 8.58 3.45 45.27
CA SER A 567 9.54 3.35 46.39
C SER A 567 9.07 2.48 47.56
N THR A 568 7.76 2.23 47.68
CA THR A 568 7.17 1.58 48.85
C THR A 568 6.65 0.17 48.57
N GLY A 569 6.41 -0.17 47.31
CA GLY A 569 5.69 -1.37 46.94
C GLY A 569 4.18 -1.23 47.18
N GLY A 570 3.45 -2.33 47.07
CA GLY A 570 2.01 -2.29 47.22
C GLY A 570 1.36 -3.63 46.97
N PHE A 571 0.16 -3.62 46.40
CA PHE A 571 -0.65 -4.81 46.15
C PHE A 571 -1.13 -4.84 44.71
N THR A 572 -0.73 -5.87 43.97
CA THR A 572 -1.22 -6.11 42.62
C THR A 572 -2.56 -6.85 42.66
N ILE A 573 -3.44 -6.55 41.72
CA ILE A 573 -4.69 -7.29 41.55
C ILE A 573 -4.39 -8.61 40.82
N ASN A 574 -4.81 -9.73 41.39
CA ASN A 574 -4.64 -11.04 40.79
C ASN A 574 -5.42 -11.13 39.46
N PRO A 575 -4.85 -11.73 38.40
CA PRO A 575 -5.57 -11.94 37.14
C PRO A 575 -6.89 -12.71 37.35
N HIS A 576 -7.94 -12.32 36.62
CA HIS A 576 -9.26 -12.96 36.72
C HIS A 576 -10.00 -12.94 35.37
N GLY A 577 -10.39 -14.13 34.89
CA GLY A 577 -10.96 -14.29 33.55
C GLY A 577 -9.96 -13.87 32.47
N GLU A 578 -10.36 -12.97 31.57
CA GLU A 578 -9.47 -12.35 30.58
C GLU A 578 -8.82 -11.04 31.06
N CYS A 579 -9.10 -10.62 32.30
CA CYS A 579 -8.61 -9.37 32.87
C CYS A 579 -7.32 -9.59 33.68
N ALA A 580 -6.26 -8.84 33.34
CA ALA A 580 -4.99 -8.82 34.06
C ALA A 580 -4.60 -7.36 34.39
N PRO A 581 -5.09 -6.80 35.50
CA PRO A 581 -4.85 -5.40 35.83
C PRO A 581 -3.37 -5.12 36.14
N PRO A 582 -2.75 -4.09 35.54
CA PRO A 582 -1.35 -3.77 35.83
C PRO A 582 -1.15 -3.08 37.17
N TYR A 583 -2.20 -2.58 37.81
CA TYR A 583 -2.03 -1.58 38.85
C TYR A 583 -1.49 -2.16 40.15
N VAL A 584 -0.48 -1.49 40.71
CA VAL A 584 -0.01 -1.70 42.08
C VAL A 584 -0.75 -0.71 42.97
N LEU A 585 -1.54 -1.22 43.91
CA LEU A 585 -2.30 -0.42 44.85
C LEU A 585 -1.48 -0.08 46.08
N ALA A 586 -1.54 1.18 46.52
CA ALA A 586 -0.95 1.62 47.77
C ALA A 586 -1.56 0.85 48.96
N ALA A 587 -0.80 0.69 50.03
CA ALA A 587 -1.30 0.04 51.24
C ALA A 587 -2.57 0.72 51.79
N ALA A 588 -2.67 2.05 51.67
CA ALA A 588 -3.86 2.82 52.05
C ALA A 588 -5.10 2.44 51.21
N ALA A 589 -4.93 2.21 49.91
CA ALA A 589 -6.03 1.73 49.03
C ALA A 589 -6.52 0.35 49.48
N MET A 590 -5.61 -0.55 49.84
CA MET A 590 -5.98 -1.87 50.35
C MET A 590 -6.68 -1.81 51.70
N GLU A 591 -6.27 -0.89 52.58
CA GLU A 591 -6.97 -0.68 53.85
C GLU A 591 -8.40 -0.17 53.62
N GLN A 592 -8.60 0.71 52.64
CA GLN A 592 -9.93 1.16 52.24
C GLN A 592 -10.79 0.01 51.68
N TYR A 593 -10.22 -0.84 50.82
CA TYR A 593 -10.92 -2.01 50.30
C TYR A 593 -11.27 -3.05 51.37
N ARG A 594 -10.45 -3.22 52.41
CA ARG A 594 -10.79 -4.06 53.56
C ARG A 594 -11.90 -3.46 54.43
N LYS A 595 -11.90 -2.13 54.62
CA LYS A 595 -12.95 -1.43 55.38
C LYS A 595 -14.29 -1.41 54.66
N GLN A 596 -14.29 -1.40 53.33
CA GLN A 596 -15.49 -1.36 52.50
C GLN A 596 -15.43 -2.35 51.32
N PRO A 597 -15.56 -3.68 51.58
CA PRO A 597 -15.43 -4.72 50.56
C PRO A 597 -16.47 -4.64 49.43
N GLU A 598 -17.56 -3.91 49.63
CA GLU A 598 -18.56 -3.61 48.61
C GLU A 598 -18.07 -2.69 47.48
N PHE A 599 -17.05 -1.87 47.74
CA PHE A 599 -16.43 -1.01 46.72
C PHE A 599 -15.12 -1.57 46.16
N CYS A 600 -14.67 -2.74 46.63
CA CYS A 600 -13.50 -3.44 46.13
C CYS A 600 -13.81 -4.01 44.73
N MET A 601 -13.53 -3.23 43.69
CA MET A 601 -13.79 -3.61 42.30
C MET A 601 -12.52 -3.49 41.47
N CYS A 602 -12.37 -4.38 40.49
CA CYS A 602 -11.34 -4.27 39.48
C CYS A 602 -11.56 -3.00 38.63
N PRO A 603 -10.56 -2.12 38.49
CA PRO A 603 -10.70 -0.86 37.76
C PRO A 603 -10.82 -1.04 36.25
N ILE A 604 -10.57 -2.24 35.73
CA ILE A 604 -10.65 -2.54 34.28
C ILE A 604 -12.00 -3.15 33.91
N CYS A 605 -12.38 -4.24 34.58
CA CYS A 605 -13.58 -5.00 34.21
C CYS A 605 -14.73 -4.88 35.22
N TYR A 606 -14.55 -4.10 36.29
CA TYR A 606 -15.53 -3.89 37.37
C TYR A 606 -15.98 -5.17 38.09
N LYS A 607 -15.24 -6.28 37.93
CA LYS A 607 -15.44 -7.49 38.73
C LYS A 607 -15.21 -7.14 40.20
N ARG A 608 -16.13 -7.52 41.07
CA ARG A 608 -15.97 -7.40 42.53
C ARG A 608 -14.84 -8.32 43.00
N LEU A 609 -13.93 -7.78 43.79
CA LEU A 609 -12.72 -8.44 44.28
C LEU A 609 -12.80 -8.67 45.79
N GLN A 610 -12.17 -9.74 46.25
CA GLN A 610 -12.01 -10.05 47.67
C GLN A 610 -10.63 -9.54 48.15
N PRO A 611 -10.58 -8.57 49.10
CA PRO A 611 -9.32 -7.95 49.55
C PRO A 611 -8.23 -8.92 50.01
N ASP A 612 -8.61 -10.09 50.53
CA ASP A 612 -7.68 -11.04 51.14
C ASP A 612 -7.22 -12.16 50.19
N THR A 613 -7.90 -12.37 49.05
CA THR A 613 -7.56 -13.46 48.10
C THR A 613 -7.23 -12.99 46.70
N ASP A 614 -7.72 -11.81 46.30
CA ASP A 614 -7.58 -11.31 44.93
C ASP A 614 -6.42 -10.32 44.78
N PHE A 615 -5.54 -10.22 45.78
CA PHE A 615 -4.40 -9.32 45.76
C PHE A 615 -3.11 -10.03 46.17
N THR A 616 -2.01 -9.67 45.54
CA THR A 616 -0.66 -10.15 45.88
C THR A 616 0.23 -8.97 46.23
N GLN A 617 0.85 -9.02 47.42
CA GLN A 617 1.80 -8.01 47.84
C GLN A 617 3.04 -8.03 46.93
N VAL A 618 3.47 -6.85 46.50
CA VAL A 618 4.67 -6.65 45.68
C VAL A 618 5.62 -5.70 46.39
N ALA A 619 6.92 -5.99 46.29
CA ALA A 619 7.96 -5.16 46.86
C ALA A 619 8.09 -3.81 46.10
N ALA A 620 8.79 -2.88 46.74
CA ALA A 620 9.24 -1.65 46.09
C ALA A 620 10.00 -1.97 44.80
N LEU A 621 9.79 -1.13 43.78
CA LEU A 621 10.50 -1.21 42.52
C LEU A 621 12.00 -1.04 42.81
N THR A 622 12.75 -2.12 42.69
CA THR A 622 14.20 -2.07 42.81
C THR A 622 14.73 -1.33 41.58
N GLU A 623 15.56 -0.31 41.79
CA GLU A 623 16.14 0.48 40.71
C GLU A 623 16.90 -0.45 39.75
N LEU A 624 16.31 -0.74 38.60
CA LEU A 624 16.86 -1.68 37.64
C LEU A 624 17.88 -0.95 36.77
N LYS A 625 19.16 -1.05 37.14
CA LYS A 625 20.25 -0.54 36.31
C LYS A 625 20.48 -1.48 35.14
N LEU A 626 20.15 -1.01 33.93
CA LEU A 626 20.36 -1.81 32.73
C LEU A 626 21.85 -1.95 32.45
N PRO A 627 22.32 -3.11 31.97
CA PRO A 627 23.71 -3.25 31.57
C PRO A 627 24.03 -2.26 30.44
N PRO A 628 25.25 -1.71 30.39
CA PRO A 628 25.65 -0.81 29.33
C PRO A 628 25.49 -1.50 27.97
N LEU A 629 25.01 -0.75 27.00
CA LEU A 629 24.94 -1.22 25.62
C LEU A 629 26.32 -1.76 25.19
N PRO A 630 26.40 -2.93 24.53
CA PRO A 630 27.64 -3.32 23.91
C PRO A 630 28.08 -2.18 22.99
N PRO A 631 29.37 -1.78 23.05
CA PRO A 631 29.87 -0.69 22.22
C PRO A 631 29.54 -1.03 20.78
N ARG A 632 28.72 -0.18 20.11
CA ARG A 632 28.49 -0.32 18.68
C ARG A 632 29.86 -0.30 18.03
N SER A 633 30.30 -1.43 17.49
CA SER A 633 31.58 -1.54 16.82
C SER A 633 31.56 -0.53 15.67
N SER A 634 32.18 0.62 15.90
CA SER A 634 32.37 1.67 14.91
C SER A 634 33.34 1.23 13.80
N GLN A 635 33.75 -0.04 13.79
CA GLN A 635 34.86 -0.56 12.99
C GLN A 635 34.51 -1.62 11.93
N GLU A 636 33.28 -2.17 11.84
CA GLU A 636 32.99 -3.21 10.82
C GLU A 636 32.03 -2.83 9.69
N ALA A 637 31.54 -1.59 9.62
CA ALA A 637 30.78 -1.09 8.47
C ALA A 637 31.65 -0.56 7.29
N LYS A 638 32.96 -0.86 7.23
CA LYS A 638 33.86 -0.28 6.21
C LYS A 638 34.98 -1.20 5.67
N LYS A 639 34.82 -2.52 5.69
CA LYS A 639 35.72 -3.43 4.94
C LYS A 639 34.98 -4.43 4.06
N GLU A 640 33.86 -4.03 3.46
CA GLU A 640 33.65 -4.41 2.06
C GLU A 640 34.46 -3.42 1.22
N THR A 641 35.20 -3.96 0.26
CA THR A 641 36.08 -3.29 -0.70
C THR A 641 35.36 -2.13 -1.41
N LYS A 642 35.25 -0.98 -0.73
CA LYS A 642 34.92 0.29 -1.35
C LYS A 642 36.13 0.65 -2.19
N LYS A 643 35.99 0.47 -3.50
CA LYS A 643 36.66 1.36 -4.46
C LYS A 643 36.55 2.77 -3.88
N THR A 644 37.69 3.36 -3.58
CA THR A 644 37.83 4.67 -2.94
C THR A 644 37.03 5.69 -3.75
N GLN A 645 35.76 5.90 -3.40
CA GLN A 645 34.96 6.96 -3.98
C GLN A 645 35.59 8.26 -3.51
N LYS A 646 36.20 8.99 -4.46
CA LYS A 646 36.74 10.33 -4.29
C LYS A 646 35.68 11.16 -3.57
N LYS A 647 35.95 11.61 -2.34
CA LYS A 647 35.06 12.54 -1.64
C LYS A 647 35.21 13.89 -2.33
N THR A 648 34.21 14.28 -3.12
CA THR A 648 34.11 15.64 -3.65
C THR A 648 33.71 16.56 -2.50
N TYR A 649 34.60 17.47 -2.10
CA TYR A 649 34.30 18.52 -1.14
C TYR A 649 33.80 19.73 -1.89
N LEU A 650 32.57 20.16 -1.59
CA LEU A 650 31.99 21.38 -2.15
C LEU A 650 32.20 22.54 -1.20
N GLU A 651 32.39 23.74 -1.73
CA GLU A 651 32.35 24.97 -0.94
C GLU A 651 30.90 25.27 -0.54
N ALA A 652 29.96 25.15 -1.49
CA ALA A 652 28.54 25.40 -1.24
C ALA A 652 27.60 24.40 -1.95
N CYS A 653 26.46 24.13 -1.31
CA CYS A 653 25.35 23.36 -1.91
C CYS A 653 24.02 24.11 -1.72
N ILE A 654 23.41 24.52 -2.84
CA ILE A 654 22.24 25.39 -2.90
C ILE A 654 21.01 24.57 -3.30
N PHE A 655 20.09 24.38 -2.36
CA PHE A 655 18.83 23.67 -2.59
C PHE A 655 17.73 24.64 -2.96
N LEU A 656 17.28 24.57 -4.22
CA LEU A 656 16.16 25.37 -4.70
C LEU A 656 14.83 24.72 -4.27
N GLN A 657 14.01 25.50 -3.58
CA GLN A 657 12.69 25.12 -3.09
C GLN A 657 11.62 25.95 -3.79
N GLY A 658 10.44 25.34 -3.97
CA GLY A 658 9.31 26.03 -4.58
C GLY A 658 8.40 25.06 -5.33
N THR A 659 7.20 25.56 -5.61
CA THR A 659 6.13 24.82 -6.26
C THR A 659 6.46 24.50 -7.72
N VAL A 660 5.60 23.74 -8.39
CA VAL A 660 5.72 23.62 -9.85
C VAL A 660 5.28 24.95 -10.47
N GLY A 661 6.07 25.48 -11.40
CA GLY A 661 5.77 26.77 -12.03
C GLY A 661 6.44 28.00 -11.41
N CYS A 662 7.22 27.84 -10.34
CA CYS A 662 7.93 28.98 -9.70
C CYS A 662 9.22 29.43 -10.38
N GLY A 663 9.66 28.78 -11.47
CA GLY A 663 10.85 29.19 -12.22
C GLY A 663 12.19 28.69 -11.67
N LYS A 664 12.23 27.58 -10.92
CA LYS A 664 13.48 27.01 -10.38
C LYS A 664 14.57 26.80 -11.43
N SER A 665 14.24 26.18 -12.56
CA SER A 665 15.24 25.89 -13.61
C SER A 665 15.77 27.18 -14.26
N THR A 666 14.92 28.19 -14.45
CA THR A 666 15.33 29.51 -14.93
C THR A 666 16.23 30.23 -13.93
N PHE A 667 15.88 30.19 -12.65
CA PHE A 667 16.69 30.74 -11.57
C PHE A 667 18.03 30.00 -11.43
N ALA A 668 18.03 28.67 -11.53
CA ALA A 668 19.24 27.84 -11.47
C ALA A 668 20.20 28.17 -12.60
N ALA A 669 19.68 28.36 -13.83
CA ALA A 669 20.48 28.76 -14.98
C ALA A 669 21.09 30.16 -14.80
N GLY A 670 20.29 31.15 -14.41
CA GLY A 670 20.79 32.51 -14.16
C GLY A 670 21.79 32.58 -12.99
N LEU A 671 21.57 31.77 -11.94
CA LEU A 671 22.50 31.67 -10.83
C LEU A 671 23.82 30.99 -11.24
N ALA A 672 23.76 29.93 -12.05
CA ALA A 672 24.96 29.28 -12.56
C ALA A 672 25.76 30.19 -13.50
N GLU A 673 25.07 30.98 -14.33
CA GLU A 673 25.70 31.99 -15.18
C GLU A 673 26.41 33.08 -14.35
N ALA A 674 25.75 33.58 -13.31
CA ALA A 674 26.29 34.62 -12.44
C ALA A 674 27.46 34.14 -11.54
N LEU A 675 27.44 32.87 -11.11
CA LEU A 675 28.53 32.27 -10.33
C LEU A 675 29.71 31.81 -11.20
N GLY A 676 29.51 31.64 -12.51
CA GLY A 676 30.57 31.34 -13.45
C GLY A 676 31.10 29.90 -13.40
N PRO A 677 32.29 29.66 -13.99
CA PRO A 677 32.90 28.34 -14.10
C PRO A 677 33.23 27.77 -12.72
N GLY A 678 32.83 26.52 -12.46
CA GLY A 678 32.94 25.88 -11.14
C GLY A 678 31.60 25.61 -10.47
N THR A 679 30.49 25.99 -11.11
CA THR A 679 29.13 25.68 -10.68
C THR A 679 28.52 24.53 -11.48
N PHE A 680 27.90 23.57 -10.79
CA PHE A 680 27.16 22.47 -11.40
C PHE A 680 25.67 22.53 -11.03
N VAL A 681 24.79 22.42 -12.04
CA VAL A 681 23.33 22.36 -11.83
C VAL A 681 22.85 20.93 -11.97
N ALA A 682 22.48 20.32 -10.85
CA ALA A 682 21.90 18.99 -10.82
C ALA A 682 20.37 19.07 -11.00
N SER A 683 19.90 18.74 -12.21
CA SER A 683 18.48 18.76 -12.57
C SER A 683 18.05 17.46 -13.24
N VAL A 684 17.02 16.82 -12.67
CA VAL A 684 16.41 15.61 -13.26
C VAL A 684 15.54 15.97 -14.47
N ASP A 685 14.90 17.13 -14.42
CA ASP A 685 13.97 17.55 -15.47
C ASP A 685 14.68 17.73 -16.80
N ARG A 686 15.96 18.17 -16.79
CA ARG A 686 16.84 18.22 -17.96
C ARG A 686 16.91 16.87 -18.67
N HIS A 687 17.22 15.81 -17.94
CA HIS A 687 17.36 14.45 -18.48
C HIS A 687 16.04 13.83 -18.92
N CYS A 688 14.94 14.15 -18.23
CA CYS A 688 13.62 13.69 -18.64
C CYS A 688 13.12 14.38 -19.92
N VAL A 689 13.40 15.67 -20.10
CA VAL A 689 12.91 16.47 -21.24
C VAL A 689 13.82 16.33 -22.46
N ASP A 690 15.13 16.45 -22.27
CA ASP A 690 16.08 16.49 -23.39
C ASP A 690 16.44 15.09 -23.90
N SER A 691 16.56 14.12 -22.98
CA SER A 691 16.99 12.75 -23.30
C SER A 691 15.84 11.73 -23.27
N GLY A 692 14.61 12.16 -22.96
CA GLY A 692 13.44 11.28 -22.85
C GLY A 692 13.56 10.20 -21.78
N LEU A 693 14.49 10.34 -20.82
CA LEU A 693 14.75 9.32 -19.82
C LEU A 693 13.60 9.22 -18.82
N SER A 694 13.28 7.99 -18.43
CA SER A 694 12.37 7.75 -17.30
C SER A 694 12.95 8.36 -16.02
N MET A 695 12.08 8.74 -15.08
CA MET A 695 12.50 9.38 -13.81
C MET A 695 13.60 8.60 -13.05
N PRO A 696 13.55 7.24 -12.91
CA PRO A 696 14.65 6.49 -12.28
C PRO A 696 15.97 6.59 -13.05
N ASN A 697 15.91 6.54 -14.38
CA ASN A 697 17.10 6.61 -15.23
C ASN A 697 17.69 8.01 -15.24
N ALA A 698 16.85 9.05 -15.24
CA ALA A 698 17.27 10.44 -15.11
C ALA A 698 17.95 10.71 -13.75
N ILE A 699 17.43 10.12 -12.66
CA ILE A 699 18.09 10.19 -11.34
C ILE A 699 19.47 9.53 -11.37
N GLU A 700 19.58 8.34 -11.99
CA GLU A 700 20.88 7.67 -12.10
C GLU A 700 21.84 8.44 -13.02
N ALA A 701 21.36 9.06 -14.10
CA ALA A 701 22.17 9.92 -14.97
C ALA A 701 22.77 11.11 -14.20
N VAL A 702 21.94 11.86 -13.46
CA VAL A 702 22.41 12.97 -12.62
C VAL A 702 23.41 12.48 -11.57
N LYS A 703 23.18 11.31 -10.99
CA LYS A 703 24.09 10.71 -10.02
C LYS A 703 25.45 10.37 -10.63
N GLN A 704 25.50 9.88 -11.87
CA GLN A 704 26.77 9.65 -12.57
C GLN A 704 27.49 10.97 -12.88
N GLU A 705 26.76 12.00 -13.29
CA GLU A 705 27.33 13.35 -13.50
C GLU A 705 27.92 13.92 -12.19
N LEU A 706 27.20 13.78 -11.07
CA LEU A 706 27.67 14.21 -9.76
C LEU A 706 28.92 13.45 -9.27
N LEU A 707 29.11 12.20 -9.70
CA LEU A 707 30.33 11.45 -9.40
C LEU A 707 31.54 11.92 -10.23
N GLN A 708 31.28 12.57 -11.37
CA GLN A 708 32.30 13.05 -12.31
C GLN A 708 32.53 14.56 -12.23
N MET A 709 31.68 15.30 -11.51
CA MET A 709 31.77 16.76 -11.45
C MET A 709 33.07 17.24 -10.80
N ASP A 710 33.65 18.28 -11.39
CA ASP A 710 34.74 19.07 -10.83
C ASP A 710 34.23 20.48 -10.55
N ALA A 711 33.24 20.57 -9.66
CA ALA A 711 32.56 21.81 -9.30
C ALA A 711 32.78 22.11 -7.82
N LYS A 712 32.93 23.40 -7.49
CA LYS A 712 32.99 23.91 -6.11
C LYS A 712 31.59 24.16 -5.56
N ILE A 713 30.66 24.56 -6.42
CA ILE A 713 29.28 24.92 -6.06
C ILE A 713 28.31 23.97 -6.75
N LEU A 714 27.39 23.41 -5.97
CA LEU A 714 26.31 22.56 -6.47
C LEU A 714 24.96 23.26 -6.29
N ILE A 715 24.23 23.45 -7.40
CA ILE A 715 22.84 23.89 -7.39
C ILE A 715 21.94 22.68 -7.61
N VAL A 716 21.06 22.40 -6.65
CA VAL A 716 20.14 21.26 -6.68
C VAL A 716 18.75 21.73 -7.11
N ASP A 717 18.40 21.52 -8.38
CA ASP A 717 17.07 21.80 -8.95
C ASP A 717 16.27 20.48 -9.06
N THR A 718 15.50 20.16 -8.02
CA THR A 718 14.71 18.93 -8.01
C THR A 718 13.23 19.14 -7.75
N CYS A 719 12.44 18.31 -8.44
CA CYS A 719 11.01 18.22 -8.21
C CYS A 719 10.65 17.55 -6.86
N GLY A 720 11.60 16.90 -6.17
CA GLY A 720 11.37 16.22 -4.89
C GLY A 720 11.95 17.00 -3.70
N GLU A 721 11.11 17.47 -2.78
CA GLU A 721 11.56 18.13 -1.55
C GLU A 721 11.96 17.09 -0.52
N ARG A 722 13.04 16.37 -0.81
CA ARG A 722 13.64 15.50 0.20
C ARG A 722 14.36 16.39 1.19
N THR A 723 14.05 16.21 2.47
CA THR A 723 14.52 17.05 3.57
C THR A 723 15.98 16.78 3.96
N SER A 724 16.60 15.71 3.47
CA SER A 724 17.99 15.36 3.77
C SER A 724 18.95 16.14 2.88
N THR A 725 19.56 17.19 3.42
CA THR A 725 20.64 17.95 2.78
C THR A 725 21.92 17.15 2.61
N LYS A 726 22.05 16.02 3.32
CA LYS A 726 23.24 15.16 3.28
C LYS A 726 23.19 14.13 2.16
N ASN A 727 22.01 13.86 1.58
CA ASN A 727 21.85 12.82 0.56
C ASN A 727 21.15 13.38 -0.69
N VAL A 728 21.96 13.67 -1.71
CA VAL A 728 21.51 14.22 -3.00
C VAL A 728 21.63 13.10 -4.04
N PHE A 729 20.49 12.65 -4.58
CA PHE A 729 20.39 11.51 -5.52
C PHE A 729 21.08 10.21 -5.06
N GLY A 730 21.07 9.92 -3.76
CA GLY A 730 21.73 8.71 -3.22
C GLY A 730 23.20 8.90 -2.89
N LEU A 731 23.77 10.08 -3.15
CA LEU A 731 25.17 10.40 -2.83
C LEU A 731 25.24 11.23 -1.55
N ASN A 732 26.20 10.88 -0.69
CA ASN A 732 26.52 11.70 0.48
C ASN A 732 27.40 12.86 0.04
N ILE A 733 26.83 14.05 0.01
CA ILE A 733 27.55 15.28 -0.37
C ILE A 733 27.93 16.02 0.91
N SER A 734 29.20 16.39 1.01
CA SER A 734 29.73 17.30 2.04
C SER A 734 30.02 18.65 1.42
N ALA A 735 29.39 19.69 1.95
CA ALA A 735 29.60 21.08 1.54
C ALA A 735 29.96 21.94 2.75
N GLY A 736 30.79 22.96 2.55
CA GLY A 736 31.12 23.97 3.58
C GLY A 736 29.87 24.75 4.02
N SER A 737 29.05 25.19 3.06
CA SER A 737 27.76 25.82 3.30
C SER A 737 26.60 25.06 2.61
N VAL A 738 25.44 25.05 3.26
CA VAL A 738 24.20 24.46 2.71
C VAL A 738 23.10 25.51 2.76
N ILE A 739 22.70 26.00 1.58
CA ILE A 739 21.75 27.11 1.44
C ILE A 739 20.43 26.56 0.94
N ARG A 740 19.31 27.00 1.53
CA ARG A 740 17.95 26.67 1.04
C ARG A 740 17.28 27.94 0.56
N HIS A 741 17.00 28.02 -0.72
CA HIS A 741 16.40 29.21 -1.31
C HIS A 741 15.02 28.91 -1.88
N ARG A 742 13.99 29.65 -1.44
CA ARG A 742 12.65 29.56 -2.00
C ARG A 742 12.55 30.49 -3.21
N VAL A 743 12.63 29.89 -4.39
CA VAL A 743 12.69 30.63 -5.65
C VAL A 743 11.44 31.47 -5.81
N ASN A 744 11.65 32.76 -6.07
CA ASN A 744 10.60 33.71 -6.43
C ASN A 744 9.52 33.89 -5.37
N TYR A 745 9.82 33.56 -4.10
CA TYR A 745 8.90 33.70 -2.98
C TYR A 745 9.26 34.95 -2.15
N LEU A 746 8.44 36.00 -2.28
CA LEU A 746 8.65 37.27 -1.58
C LEU A 746 8.48 37.16 -0.06
N ASP A 747 7.26 36.90 0.41
CA ASP A 747 6.96 36.80 1.84
C ASP A 747 5.69 35.97 2.13
N ARG A 748 5.39 35.82 3.43
CA ARG A 748 4.23 35.06 3.92
C ARG A 748 2.89 35.73 3.62
N LYS A 749 2.80 37.05 3.59
CA LYS A 749 1.55 37.77 3.28
C LYS A 749 1.14 37.53 1.83
N GLN A 750 2.11 37.35 0.95
CA GLN A 750 1.92 37.11 -0.48
C GLN A 750 1.80 35.62 -0.85
N THR A 751 1.59 34.71 0.13
CA THR A 751 1.50 33.25 -0.12
C THR A 751 0.41 32.90 -1.13
N ARG A 752 -0.78 33.52 -1.03
CA ARG A 752 -1.88 33.26 -1.98
C ARG A 752 -1.51 33.69 -3.40
N GLY A 753 -0.94 34.89 -3.55
CA GLY A 753 -0.47 35.41 -4.84
C GLY A 753 0.56 34.47 -5.47
N TYR A 754 1.54 34.01 -4.69
CA TYR A 754 2.55 33.04 -5.14
C TYR A 754 1.89 31.75 -5.66
N ILE A 755 0.97 31.15 -4.90
CA ILE A 755 0.26 29.93 -5.29
C ILE A 755 -0.48 30.10 -6.61
N CYS A 756 -1.23 31.20 -6.74
CA CYS A 756 -2.02 31.51 -7.93
C CYS A 756 -1.10 31.73 -9.13
N TRP A 757 -0.01 32.48 -8.95
CA TRP A 757 1.00 32.74 -9.97
C TRP A 757 1.68 31.46 -10.46
N THR A 758 2.15 30.60 -9.55
CA THR A 758 2.82 29.36 -9.96
C THR A 758 1.86 28.38 -10.62
N LEU A 759 0.61 28.30 -10.14
CA LEU A 759 -0.41 27.48 -10.78
C LEU A 759 -0.72 27.99 -12.19
N ARG A 760 -0.92 29.30 -12.36
CA ARG A 760 -1.12 29.93 -13.66
C ARG A 760 0.01 29.60 -14.63
N ASN A 761 1.27 29.66 -14.17
CA ASN A 761 2.42 29.32 -14.99
C ASN A 761 2.40 27.85 -15.43
N VAL A 762 1.94 26.92 -14.58
CA VAL A 762 1.76 25.51 -14.99
C VAL A 762 0.65 25.38 -16.02
N LEU A 763 -0.49 26.03 -15.79
CA LEU A 763 -1.67 25.90 -16.65
C LEU A 763 -1.51 26.59 -18.00
N LYS A 764 -0.66 27.61 -18.11
CA LYS A 764 -0.36 28.28 -19.39
C LYS A 764 0.65 27.53 -20.26
N ARG A 765 1.30 26.47 -19.77
CA ARG A 765 2.27 25.68 -20.56
C ARG A 765 1.60 24.95 -21.72
N GLY A 766 2.30 24.92 -22.85
CA GLY A 766 2.02 24.01 -23.97
C GLY A 766 2.60 22.62 -23.73
N ASN A 767 2.65 21.81 -24.78
CA ASN A 767 3.37 20.53 -24.74
C ASN A 767 4.84 20.75 -24.37
N SER A 768 5.42 19.81 -23.63
CA SER A 768 6.86 19.81 -23.37
C SER A 768 7.61 19.41 -24.64
N THR A 769 8.52 20.27 -25.09
CA THR A 769 9.47 20.01 -26.17
C THR A 769 10.89 19.98 -25.59
N PRO A 770 11.88 19.35 -26.25
CA PRO A 770 13.28 19.47 -25.85
C PRO A 770 13.67 20.95 -25.63
N GLY A 771 14.34 21.24 -24.51
CA GLY A 771 14.73 22.60 -24.12
C GLY A 771 13.68 23.46 -23.40
N CYS A 772 12.42 23.02 -23.25
CA CYS A 772 11.39 23.85 -22.59
C CYS A 772 11.54 23.96 -21.05
N GLY A 773 12.39 23.13 -20.44
CA GLY A 773 12.66 23.17 -18.99
C GLY A 773 11.46 22.78 -18.11
N TYR A 774 10.43 22.13 -18.66
CA TYR A 774 9.30 21.62 -17.89
C TYR A 774 8.73 20.31 -18.44
N PHE A 775 8.25 19.45 -17.55
CA PHE A 775 7.51 18.24 -17.92
C PHE A 775 6.00 18.38 -17.67
N LEU A 776 5.61 18.91 -16.49
CA LEU A 776 4.20 19.07 -16.12
C LEU A 776 3.54 20.21 -16.89
N ASN A 777 2.52 19.87 -17.69
CA ASN A 777 1.69 20.77 -18.46
C ASN A 777 0.27 20.18 -18.59
N PRO A 778 -0.78 20.99 -18.80
CA PRO A 778 -2.15 20.51 -18.87
C PRO A 778 -2.47 19.70 -20.13
N VAL A 779 -1.67 19.82 -21.19
CA VAL A 779 -1.93 19.16 -22.48
C VAL A 779 -1.66 17.65 -22.38
N SER A 780 -0.50 17.26 -21.84
CA SER A 780 -0.12 15.84 -21.70
C SER A 780 -0.55 15.24 -20.36
N ALA A 781 -0.58 16.01 -19.27
CA ALA A 781 -0.86 15.46 -17.94
C ALA A 781 -2.35 15.50 -17.55
N SER A 782 -3.19 16.24 -18.27
CA SER A 782 -4.52 16.74 -17.86
C SER A 782 -4.50 17.82 -16.78
N LEU A 783 -5.57 18.61 -16.74
CA LEU A 783 -5.80 19.64 -15.72
C LEU A 783 -5.83 19.05 -14.30
N ALA A 784 -6.57 17.95 -14.10
CA ALA A 784 -6.72 17.32 -12.79
C ALA A 784 -5.37 16.87 -12.21
N THR A 785 -4.50 16.29 -13.03
CA THR A 785 -3.13 15.95 -12.61
C THR A 785 -2.31 17.18 -12.28
N CYS A 786 -2.40 18.25 -13.09
CA CYS A 786 -1.67 19.49 -12.82
C CYS A 786 -2.07 20.08 -11.46
N LEU A 787 -3.37 20.16 -11.18
CA LEU A 787 -3.90 20.64 -9.89
C LEU A 787 -3.43 19.75 -8.73
N ARG A 788 -3.52 18.43 -8.89
CA ARG A 788 -3.11 17.45 -7.86
C ARG A 788 -1.61 17.53 -7.56
N VAL A 789 -0.77 17.55 -8.59
CA VAL A 789 0.70 17.63 -8.44
C VAL A 789 1.10 18.97 -7.83
N HIS A 790 0.49 20.07 -8.31
CA HIS A 790 0.73 21.41 -7.77
C HIS A 790 0.35 21.50 -6.28
N LYS A 791 -0.85 21.02 -5.90
CA LYS A 791 -1.31 20.96 -4.51
C LYS A 791 -0.41 20.08 -3.63
N LYS A 792 0.02 18.92 -4.14
CA LYS A 792 0.94 18.02 -3.42
C LYS A 792 2.29 18.68 -3.17
N LYS A 793 2.85 19.37 -4.17
CA LYS A 793 4.12 20.11 -4.06
C LYS A 793 4.00 21.26 -3.06
N MET A 794 2.89 21.99 -3.11
CA MET A 794 2.54 23.02 -2.14
C MET A 794 2.55 22.53 -0.69
N VAL A 795 1.99 21.33 -0.45
CA VAL A 795 2.00 20.73 0.89
C VAL A 795 3.42 20.40 1.34
N GLY A 796 4.31 20.03 0.41
CA GLY A 796 5.73 19.82 0.70
C GLY A 796 6.44 21.10 1.17
N VAL A 797 6.25 22.21 0.43
CA VAL A 797 6.95 23.48 0.70
C VAL A 797 6.44 24.17 1.96
N PHE A 798 5.11 24.24 2.10
CA PHE A 798 4.44 25.11 3.07
C PHE A 798 3.67 24.37 4.16
N GLY A 799 3.50 23.04 4.04
CA GLY A 799 2.71 22.24 4.97
C GLY A 799 1.20 22.30 4.72
N LYS A 800 0.48 21.27 5.22
CA LYS A 800 -0.98 21.10 4.98
C LYS A 800 -1.83 22.29 5.44
N LYS A 801 -1.49 22.92 6.58
CA LYS A 801 -2.26 24.04 7.16
C LYS A 801 -2.28 25.26 6.24
N VAL A 802 -1.12 25.62 5.70
CA VAL A 802 -0.98 26.77 4.79
C VAL A 802 -1.71 26.50 3.48
N VAL A 803 -1.58 25.30 2.92
CA VAL A 803 -2.30 24.94 1.69
C VAL A 803 -3.82 24.96 1.89
N ARG A 804 -4.33 24.48 3.02
CA ARG A 804 -5.77 24.54 3.31
C ARG A 804 -6.28 25.98 3.37
N GLN A 805 -5.46 26.92 3.84
CA GLN A 805 -5.84 28.32 4.00
C GLN A 805 -5.76 29.12 2.69
N TYR A 806 -4.72 28.89 1.87
CA TYR A 806 -4.41 29.79 0.75
C TYR A 806 -4.58 29.17 -0.64
N TYR A 807 -4.74 27.84 -0.75
CA TYR A 807 -4.97 27.21 -2.04
C TYR A 807 -6.38 27.54 -2.54
N PRO A 808 -6.54 27.99 -3.79
CA PRO A 808 -7.86 28.31 -4.33
C PRO A 808 -8.78 27.08 -4.31
N GLU A 809 -10.05 27.29 -4.01
CA GLU A 809 -11.08 26.24 -4.07
C GLU A 809 -11.36 25.91 -5.53
N LEU A 810 -10.64 24.91 -6.03
CA LEU A 810 -10.69 24.47 -7.41
C LEU A 810 -11.24 23.05 -7.47
N ASP A 811 -12.26 22.87 -8.30
CA ASP A 811 -12.79 21.55 -8.63
C ASP A 811 -12.07 21.00 -9.87
N SER A 812 -11.69 19.72 -9.82
CA SER A 812 -11.13 19.00 -10.97
C SER A 812 -12.05 18.94 -12.19
N PHE A 813 -13.35 19.20 -12.02
CA PHE A 813 -14.32 19.28 -13.12
C PHE A 813 -14.39 20.65 -13.78
N MET A 814 -13.71 21.68 -13.25
CA MET A 814 -13.64 23.00 -13.90
C MET A 814 -12.85 22.92 -15.21
N SER A 815 -13.21 23.75 -16.20
CA SER A 815 -12.37 23.93 -17.39
C SER A 815 -11.08 24.68 -17.04
N LYS A 816 -10.04 24.50 -17.85
CA LYS A 816 -8.75 25.18 -17.69
C LYS A 816 -8.94 26.71 -17.68
N GLU A 817 -9.79 27.22 -18.55
CA GLU A 817 -10.09 28.64 -18.73
C GLU A 817 -10.76 29.21 -17.47
N ARG A 818 -11.70 28.46 -16.88
CA ARG A 818 -12.37 28.87 -15.64
C ARG A 818 -11.42 28.88 -14.44
N VAL A 819 -10.51 27.92 -14.36
CA VAL A 819 -9.45 27.92 -13.33
C VAL A 819 -8.49 29.09 -13.54
N LEU A 820 -8.09 29.38 -14.78
CA LEU A 820 -7.20 30.51 -15.07
C LEU A 820 -7.84 31.85 -14.70
N SER A 821 -9.11 32.04 -15.05
CA SER A 821 -9.88 33.24 -14.70
C SER A 821 -10.01 33.40 -13.18
N SER A 822 -10.27 32.32 -12.43
CA SER A 822 -10.47 32.41 -10.97
C SER A 822 -9.21 32.74 -10.17
N ILE A 823 -8.02 32.60 -10.77
CA ILE A 823 -6.73 32.89 -10.13
C ILE A 823 -6.01 34.10 -10.74
N GLU A 824 -6.61 34.74 -11.75
CA GLU A 824 -5.94 35.72 -12.60
C GLU A 824 -5.47 36.95 -11.83
N ASP A 825 -6.37 37.58 -11.06
CA ASP A 825 -6.08 38.82 -10.32
C ASP A 825 -4.93 38.62 -9.32
N SER A 826 -5.04 37.62 -8.44
CA SER A 826 -3.99 37.28 -7.48
C SER A 826 -2.67 36.90 -8.15
N ALA A 827 -2.71 36.25 -9.32
CA ALA A 827 -1.52 35.90 -10.07
C ALA A 827 -0.88 37.11 -10.79
N ASN A 828 -1.68 38.07 -11.26
CA ASN A 828 -1.23 39.32 -11.86
C ASN A 828 -0.61 40.25 -10.83
N GLU A 829 -1.27 40.43 -9.69
CA GLU A 829 -0.75 41.21 -8.57
C GLU A 829 0.62 40.69 -8.12
N TYR A 830 0.74 39.36 -7.92
CA TYR A 830 2.02 38.76 -7.56
C TYR A 830 3.09 38.92 -8.65
N ALA A 831 2.71 38.79 -9.92
CA ALA A 831 3.62 38.98 -11.04
C ALA A 831 4.09 40.43 -11.22
N GLY A 832 3.32 41.42 -10.75
CA GLY A 832 3.76 42.82 -10.72
C GLY A 832 4.80 43.10 -9.62
N ASN A 833 4.79 42.29 -8.55
CA ASN A 833 5.68 42.45 -7.41
C ASN A 833 6.99 41.63 -7.52
N ILE A 834 7.07 40.71 -8.47
CA ILE A 834 8.26 39.89 -8.68
C ILE A 834 9.24 40.63 -9.60
N GLY A 835 10.47 40.81 -9.14
CA GLY A 835 11.55 41.35 -9.96
C GLY A 835 11.91 40.42 -11.12
N SER A 836 12.76 40.89 -12.03
CA SER A 836 13.28 40.03 -13.09
C SER A 836 14.10 38.88 -12.50
N VAL A 837 14.34 37.82 -13.29
CA VAL A 837 15.19 36.71 -12.84
C VAL A 837 16.59 37.22 -12.46
N ALA A 838 17.13 38.18 -13.22
CA ALA A 838 18.41 38.81 -12.92
C ALA A 838 18.39 39.54 -11.57
N ASP A 839 17.34 40.30 -11.27
CA ASP A 839 17.19 41.00 -9.99
C ASP A 839 17.10 40.01 -8.82
N ASN A 840 16.36 38.91 -8.99
CA ASN A 840 16.20 37.89 -7.95
C ASN A 840 17.51 37.11 -7.72
N VAL A 841 18.28 36.82 -8.78
CA VAL A 841 19.61 36.20 -8.67
C VAL A 841 20.57 37.17 -7.98
N GLN A 842 20.60 38.44 -8.37
CA GLN A 842 21.46 39.44 -7.76
C GLN A 842 21.13 39.68 -6.28
N SER A 843 19.85 39.71 -5.93
CA SER A 843 19.38 39.78 -4.54
C SER A 843 19.83 38.57 -3.73
N PHE A 844 19.73 37.36 -4.31
CA PHE A 844 20.24 36.13 -3.69
C PHE A 844 21.75 36.18 -3.44
N LEU A 845 22.54 36.60 -4.44
CA LEU A 845 24.00 36.71 -4.34
C LEU A 845 24.41 37.81 -3.35
N SER A 846 23.69 38.93 -3.31
CA SER A 846 23.95 40.00 -2.34
C SER A 846 23.72 39.52 -0.90
N ALA A 847 22.77 38.61 -0.68
CA ALA A 847 22.52 38.00 0.63
C ALA A 847 23.53 36.88 0.99
N HIS A 848 24.31 36.40 0.01
CA HIS A 848 25.30 35.32 0.16
C HIS A 848 26.59 35.71 -0.56
N SER A 849 27.17 36.85 -0.15
CA SER A 849 28.35 37.43 -0.81
C SER A 849 29.58 36.53 -0.75
N ASP A 850 29.60 35.55 0.16
CA ASP A 850 30.60 34.50 0.27
C ASP A 850 30.68 33.62 -0.99
N LEU A 851 29.58 33.48 -1.74
CA LEU A 851 29.54 32.72 -3.00
C LEU A 851 30.19 33.46 -4.20
N GLN A 852 30.44 34.76 -4.10
CA GLN A 852 31.05 35.54 -5.19
C GLN A 852 32.58 35.60 -5.09
N SER A 853 33.14 35.28 -3.93
CA SER A 853 34.58 35.31 -3.65
C SER A 853 35.33 34.00 -3.92
N SER A 854 34.60 32.96 -4.33
CA SER A 854 35.01 31.55 -4.49
C SER A 854 35.20 31.14 -5.94
#